data_AF-A0A0D3B8H1-F1
#
_entry.id   AF-A0A0D3B8H1-F1
#
_cell.length_a   1.000
_cell.length_b   1.000
_cell.length_c   1.000
_cell.angle_alpha   90.00
_cell.angle_beta   90.00
_cell.angle_gamma   90.00
#
_symmetry.space_group_name_H-M   'P 1'
#
loop_
_entity.id
_entity.type
_entity.pdbx_description
1 polymer ?
#
loop_
_entity_poly.entity_id
_entity_poly.type
_entity_poly.pdbx_seq_one_letter_code
_entity_poly.pdbx_strand_id
1 'polypeptide(L)'
;MEFEKRKAATLASIRSSVTDKSPKGFLDEPILHLLETINHHPSYFTTSSCSGRISILSQPKPQSTNPSTKKKARGGSWLYITHDPADPESVLHLLFPPHPPTQITDPLDQPSELVFRFEPLIIAIECKDVRSAQFLVATAISAGFRESGITCCGEGKRVIIAIRCSIRMEVPLGDTGKVMVSREYVRFLVDVANEKMVANRKRTDGFGLALLSNGFKNPDDANDVDEDDNFEKLAGNDESSINNGDLLPGPHQDLMPLSTISITGESVEKLHLWGHAACTIDKTDRKEVIVFGGFGGFGRHARRNESMLLDPSCGTLKLVAVSESPSPRLGHTASMVGDCMFVIGGRADPLNILNDVWMLDISTCEWSSQRCIGCEVPPRHRHAAASIGSNVYIFGGLNQDKILSSLHFLDTKNLQWKEIEQRGPWPCARHSHDMVAYESQLFMFGGYNGEKVLDDLYSFDVQSCSWKLEMVSGKWPQARFSHSMFVYKHVIGIIGGCPVSRNCHDLVLLDLKHRLWRSVRLDFMNKELLVRSTASVIGDDLIVIGGGAACYAFGTKFSEPVKINLLQSLTMSENDVEASIEVKTEASLSQPCVIQLERKYAKLGKDILKNFGWLDLERKVYSHEKGLYICFPVTEKLSALFHEKQLLDKDLEGSEDNHLTSQLTKGLSPKEISSSVALNLLKELGARKFTNVAVEAKKVAKSPLQRMKEAVTSILKQKGLPEELLDELPQK
;
A
#
# COMPACT_ATOMS: atom_id res chain seq x y z
N MET A 1 16.47 14.74 -45.03
CA MET A 1 16.01 15.91 -45.83
C MET A 1 14.50 16.10 -45.81
N GLU A 2 13.70 15.03 -45.90
CA GLU A 2 12.23 15.15 -45.98
C GLU A 2 11.53 15.71 -44.72
N PHE A 3 11.98 15.34 -43.52
CA PHE A 3 11.41 15.84 -42.26
C PHE A 3 11.61 17.35 -42.07
N GLU A 4 12.83 17.84 -42.24
CA GLU A 4 13.16 19.27 -42.10
C GLU A 4 12.34 20.15 -43.05
N LYS A 5 12.13 19.69 -44.30
CA LYS A 5 11.30 20.39 -45.28
C LYS A 5 9.84 20.48 -44.84
N ARG A 6 9.29 19.41 -44.24
CA ARG A 6 7.93 19.40 -43.69
C ARG A 6 7.81 20.28 -42.45
N LYS A 7 8.78 20.19 -41.53
CA LYS A 7 8.85 21.05 -40.34
C LYS A 7 8.86 22.52 -40.73
N ALA A 8 9.75 22.92 -41.65
CA ALA A 8 9.82 24.29 -42.13
C ALA A 8 8.50 24.77 -42.77
N ALA A 9 7.87 23.93 -43.60
CA ALA A 9 6.58 24.25 -44.22
C ALA A 9 5.43 24.39 -43.20
N THR A 10 5.37 23.50 -42.20
CA THR A 10 4.34 23.54 -41.15
C THR A 10 4.53 24.73 -40.22
N LEU A 11 5.76 25.03 -39.79
CA LEU A 11 6.05 26.21 -38.97
C LEU A 11 5.81 27.53 -39.73
N ALA A 12 6.10 27.58 -41.03
CA ALA A 12 5.76 28.72 -41.88
C ALA A 12 4.24 28.91 -42.00
N SER A 13 3.47 27.82 -42.08
CA SER A 13 2.01 27.87 -42.07
C SER A 13 1.46 28.34 -40.72
N ILE A 14 2.04 27.90 -39.60
CA ILE A 14 1.63 28.32 -38.24
C ILE A 14 1.92 29.81 -38.01
N ARG A 15 3.01 30.34 -38.57
CA ARG A 15 3.40 31.76 -38.47
C ARG A 15 2.72 32.67 -39.52
N SER A 16 2.04 32.09 -40.51
CA SER A 16 1.33 32.87 -41.53
C SER A 16 0.00 33.41 -40.97
N SER A 17 -0.44 34.58 -41.44
CA SER A 17 -1.73 35.19 -41.08
C SER A 17 -2.97 34.43 -41.62
N VAL A 18 -2.80 33.17 -42.01
CA VAL A 18 -3.88 32.30 -42.47
C VAL A 18 -4.55 31.70 -41.24
N THR A 19 -5.85 31.94 -41.09
CA THR A 19 -6.68 31.44 -40.01
C THR A 19 -6.49 29.93 -39.79
N ASP A 20 -6.30 29.54 -38.54
CA ASP A 20 -6.23 28.13 -38.10
C ASP A 20 -7.44 27.35 -38.66
N LYS A 21 -7.22 26.09 -39.04
CA LYS A 21 -8.29 25.18 -39.50
C LYS A 21 -9.23 24.75 -38.37
N SER A 22 -8.86 25.03 -37.12
CA SER A 22 -9.74 24.97 -35.97
C SER A 22 -10.94 25.92 -36.17
N PRO A 23 -12.16 25.55 -35.74
CA PRO A 23 -13.32 26.43 -35.81
C PRO A 23 -13.13 27.81 -35.14
N LYS A 24 -12.13 27.95 -34.26
CA LYS A 24 -11.76 29.18 -33.53
C LYS A 24 -10.85 30.13 -34.33
N GLY A 25 -10.19 29.66 -35.40
CA GLY A 25 -9.37 30.47 -36.29
C GLY A 25 -7.98 30.90 -35.76
N PHE A 26 -7.64 30.62 -34.50
CA PHE A 26 -6.34 30.95 -33.87
C PHE A 26 -5.90 29.84 -32.88
N LEU A 27 -4.59 29.80 -32.57
CA LEU A 27 -4.00 28.91 -31.56
C LEU A 27 -4.47 29.29 -30.14
N ASP A 28 -4.57 28.30 -29.25
CA ASP A 28 -4.99 28.51 -27.87
C ASP A 28 -3.86 29.13 -27.03
N GLU A 29 -4.08 30.36 -26.55
CA GLU A 29 -3.14 31.13 -25.72
C GLU A 29 -2.52 30.34 -24.55
N PRO A 30 -3.28 29.51 -23.77
CA PRO A 30 -2.74 28.80 -22.62
C PRO A 30 -1.66 27.76 -22.93
N ILE A 31 -1.48 27.36 -24.18
CA ILE A 31 -0.49 26.34 -24.57
C ILE A 31 0.54 26.85 -25.57
N LEU A 32 0.50 28.12 -25.95
CA LEU A 32 1.43 28.70 -26.93
C LEU A 32 2.89 28.42 -26.57
N HIS A 33 3.26 28.72 -25.33
CA HIS A 33 4.62 28.52 -24.82
C HIS A 33 5.06 27.05 -24.91
N LEU A 34 4.17 26.11 -24.58
CA LEU A 34 4.42 24.68 -24.70
C LEU A 34 4.62 24.26 -26.16
N LEU A 35 3.78 24.75 -27.07
CA LEU A 35 3.89 24.45 -28.50
C LEU A 35 5.17 25.03 -29.08
N GLU A 36 5.56 26.25 -28.70
CA GLU A 36 6.82 26.87 -29.11
C GLU A 36 8.03 26.09 -28.62
N THR A 37 8.05 25.70 -27.35
CA THR A 37 9.12 24.87 -26.77
C THR A 37 9.31 23.58 -27.57
N ILE A 38 8.20 22.88 -27.89
CA ILE A 38 8.24 21.65 -28.71
C ILE A 38 8.73 21.95 -30.13
N ASN A 39 8.26 23.03 -30.75
CA ASN A 39 8.56 23.38 -32.14
C ASN A 39 10.00 23.87 -32.35
N HIS A 40 10.61 24.49 -31.35
CA HIS A 40 12.02 24.91 -31.39
C HIS A 40 12.98 23.71 -31.37
N HIS A 41 12.60 22.60 -30.74
CA HIS A 41 13.46 21.43 -30.68
C HIS A 41 13.62 20.76 -32.07
N PRO A 42 14.84 20.48 -32.56
CA PRO A 42 15.09 20.05 -33.94
C PRO A 42 14.32 18.79 -34.35
N SER A 43 14.09 17.85 -33.43
CA SER A 43 13.43 16.57 -33.72
C SER A 43 11.90 16.57 -33.72
N TYR A 44 11.22 17.70 -33.44
CA TYR A 44 9.76 17.73 -33.27
C TYR A 44 9.12 18.92 -33.99
N PHE A 45 7.87 18.75 -34.41
CA PHE A 45 6.96 19.86 -34.67
C PHE A 45 5.49 19.45 -34.49
N THR A 46 4.67 20.39 -34.01
CA THR A 46 3.24 20.20 -33.75
C THR A 46 2.45 20.30 -35.05
N THR A 47 1.50 19.38 -35.24
CA THR A 47 0.62 19.31 -36.43
C THR A 47 -0.83 19.67 -36.13
N SER A 48 -1.28 19.48 -34.88
CA SER A 48 -2.54 20.01 -34.35
C SER A 48 -2.50 20.03 -32.83
N SER A 49 -3.31 20.90 -32.21
CA SER A 49 -3.37 21.06 -30.76
C SER A 49 -4.73 21.58 -30.29
N CYS A 50 -5.08 21.31 -29.04
CA CYS A 50 -6.21 21.90 -28.31
C CYS A 50 -5.83 21.94 -26.82
N SER A 51 -5.96 23.09 -26.17
CA SER A 51 -5.62 23.28 -24.74
C SER A 51 -6.49 22.45 -23.77
N GLY A 52 -7.63 21.97 -24.26
CA GLY A 52 -8.73 21.44 -23.46
C GLY A 52 -9.90 22.41 -23.45
N ARG A 53 -11.13 21.88 -23.37
CA ARG A 53 -12.37 22.65 -23.54
C ARG A 53 -13.55 22.10 -22.76
N ILE A 54 -14.45 22.98 -22.37
CA ILE A 54 -15.80 22.67 -21.90
C ILE A 54 -16.77 23.01 -23.01
N SER A 55 -17.75 22.14 -23.26
CA SER A 55 -18.69 22.35 -24.37
C SER A 55 -20.04 21.70 -24.16
N ILE A 56 -21.03 22.22 -24.88
CA ILE A 56 -22.33 21.57 -25.07
C ILE A 56 -22.50 21.31 -26.55
N LEU A 57 -22.64 20.03 -26.90
CA LEU A 57 -22.77 19.58 -28.27
C LEU A 57 -24.20 19.13 -28.55
N SER A 58 -24.75 19.59 -29.67
CA SER A 58 -26.04 19.13 -30.21
C SER A 58 -25.78 18.08 -31.28
N GLN A 59 -26.17 16.82 -31.02
CA GLN A 59 -25.98 15.69 -31.92
C GLN A 59 -27.32 15.18 -32.47
N PRO A 60 -27.43 14.87 -33.78
CA PRO A 60 -28.66 14.28 -34.32
C PRO A 60 -28.91 12.90 -33.70
N LYS A 61 -30.14 12.62 -33.24
CA LYS A 61 -30.51 11.28 -32.74
C LYS A 61 -30.28 10.21 -33.83
N PRO A 62 -29.64 9.07 -33.52
CA PRO A 62 -29.44 8.01 -34.49
C PRO A 62 -30.78 7.40 -34.91
N GLN A 63 -31.18 7.58 -36.18
CA GLN A 63 -32.35 6.90 -36.72
C GLN A 63 -32.06 5.40 -36.85
N SER A 64 -32.83 4.59 -36.12
CA SER A 64 -32.93 3.15 -36.32
C SER A 64 -33.51 2.88 -37.71
N THR A 65 -32.68 2.60 -38.72
CA THR A 65 -33.02 1.75 -39.88
C THR A 65 -31.77 1.34 -40.69
N ASN A 66 -31.62 0.01 -40.83
CA ASN A 66 -30.77 -0.79 -41.73
C ASN A 66 -29.24 -0.90 -41.47
N PRO A 67 -28.71 -2.14 -41.23
CA PRO A 67 -27.32 -2.41 -40.87
C PRO A 67 -26.41 -2.65 -42.09
N SER A 68 -26.53 -1.85 -43.15
CA SER A 68 -25.67 -2.01 -44.34
C SER A 68 -25.35 -0.67 -45.00
N THR A 69 -24.44 0.08 -44.39
CA THR A 69 -23.45 0.96 -45.04
C THR A 69 -22.72 1.74 -43.94
N LYS A 70 -21.38 1.70 -43.92
CA LYS A 70 -20.55 2.54 -43.05
C LYS A 70 -20.78 4.03 -43.40
N LYS A 71 -21.77 4.67 -42.79
CA LYS A 71 -22.00 6.11 -42.95
C LYS A 71 -21.00 6.88 -42.08
N LYS A 72 -20.30 7.85 -42.69
CA LYS A 72 -19.50 8.87 -41.97
C LYS A 72 -20.39 9.55 -40.93
N ALA A 73 -19.89 9.72 -39.71
CA ALA A 73 -20.60 10.44 -38.64
C ALA A 73 -21.04 11.83 -39.15
N ARG A 74 -22.34 12.11 -39.16
CA ARG A 74 -22.84 13.48 -39.36
C ARG A 74 -22.45 14.26 -38.10
N GLY A 75 -21.52 15.21 -38.23
CA GLY A 75 -21.01 15.99 -37.09
C GLY A 75 -22.12 16.82 -36.44
N GLY A 76 -22.14 16.88 -35.11
CA GLY A 76 -23.01 17.75 -34.34
C GLY A 76 -22.55 19.22 -34.34
N SER A 77 -23.42 20.13 -33.90
CA SER A 77 -23.12 21.57 -33.76
C SER A 77 -22.81 21.94 -32.30
N TRP A 78 -21.82 22.82 -32.10
CA TRP A 78 -21.44 23.30 -30.78
C TRP A 78 -22.38 24.43 -30.36
N LEU A 79 -23.13 24.24 -29.28
CA LEU A 79 -23.99 25.29 -28.69
C LEU A 79 -23.21 26.15 -27.69
N TYR A 80 -22.22 25.55 -27.04
CA TYR A 80 -21.31 26.22 -26.11
C TYR A 80 -19.91 25.65 -26.27
N ILE A 81 -18.90 26.52 -26.22
CA ILE A 81 -17.49 26.13 -26.17
C ILE A 81 -16.69 27.18 -25.40
N THR A 82 -15.82 26.73 -24.51
CA THR A 82 -14.82 27.57 -23.85
C THR A 82 -13.54 26.78 -23.61
N HIS A 83 -12.40 27.47 -23.67
CA HIS A 83 -11.08 26.92 -23.32
C HIS A 83 -10.62 27.36 -21.92
N ASP A 84 -11.42 28.20 -21.27
CA ASP A 84 -11.24 28.71 -19.91
C ASP A 84 -12.31 28.13 -18.99
N PRO A 85 -12.18 28.27 -17.66
CA PRO A 85 -13.26 27.89 -16.75
C PRO A 85 -14.60 28.47 -17.20
N ALA A 86 -15.62 27.63 -17.27
CA ALA A 86 -16.95 28.01 -17.70
C ALA A 86 -17.67 28.74 -16.56
N ASP A 87 -18.33 29.85 -16.88
CA ASP A 87 -19.24 30.54 -15.95
C ASP A 87 -20.57 29.76 -15.85
N PRO A 88 -20.97 29.30 -14.65
CA PRO A 88 -22.20 28.54 -14.48
C PRO A 88 -23.46 29.29 -14.95
N GLU A 89 -23.53 30.59 -14.76
CA GLU A 89 -24.72 31.37 -15.13
C GLU A 89 -24.87 31.51 -16.64
N SER A 90 -23.77 31.71 -17.37
CA SER A 90 -23.75 31.70 -18.84
C SER A 90 -24.27 30.37 -19.42
N VAL A 91 -23.87 29.24 -18.84
CA VAL A 91 -24.34 27.91 -19.26
C VAL A 91 -25.83 27.71 -18.94
N LEU A 92 -26.28 28.19 -17.79
CA LEU A 92 -27.69 28.12 -17.40
C LEU A 92 -28.58 28.99 -18.26
N HIS A 93 -28.15 30.21 -18.60
CA HIS A 93 -28.90 31.10 -19.49
C HIS A 93 -29.06 30.50 -20.89
N LEU A 94 -28.06 29.76 -21.36
CA LEU A 94 -28.12 29.04 -22.63
C LEU A 94 -29.11 27.86 -22.59
N LEU A 95 -29.10 27.06 -21.52
CA LEU A 95 -29.92 25.84 -21.40
C LEU A 95 -31.35 26.12 -20.90
N PHE A 96 -31.56 27.19 -20.14
CA PHE A 96 -32.82 27.56 -19.53
C PHE A 96 -33.15 29.05 -19.78
N PRO A 97 -33.39 29.44 -21.05
CA PRO A 97 -33.67 30.83 -21.39
C PRO A 97 -34.88 31.37 -20.60
N PRO A 98 -34.83 32.63 -20.12
CA PRO A 98 -35.88 33.23 -19.28
C PRO A 98 -37.20 33.48 -20.03
N HIS A 99 -37.18 33.42 -21.36
CA HIS A 99 -38.37 33.45 -22.20
C HIS A 99 -38.42 32.18 -23.06
N PRO A 100 -39.58 31.49 -23.15
CA PRO A 100 -39.73 30.37 -24.07
C PRO A 100 -39.47 30.87 -25.50
N PRO A 101 -38.77 30.10 -26.35
CA PRO A 101 -38.57 30.50 -27.74
C PRO A 101 -39.94 30.69 -28.39
N THR A 102 -40.20 31.91 -28.89
CA THR A 102 -41.27 32.14 -29.87
C THR A 102 -41.08 31.14 -30.98
N GLN A 103 -42.09 30.29 -31.19
CA GLN A 103 -42.13 29.25 -32.21
C GLN A 103 -41.77 29.82 -33.59
N ILE A 104 -40.51 29.71 -33.98
CA ILE A 104 -40.08 29.72 -35.38
C ILE A 104 -38.94 28.70 -35.48
N THR A 105 -39.31 27.44 -35.57
CA THR A 105 -38.46 26.41 -36.18
C THR A 105 -39.37 25.55 -37.03
N ASP A 106 -39.02 25.42 -38.31
CA ASP A 106 -39.71 24.62 -39.32
C ASP A 106 -40.12 23.23 -38.79
N PRO A 107 -41.25 22.64 -39.24
CA PRO A 107 -41.71 21.30 -38.83
C PRO A 107 -40.76 20.13 -39.18
N LEU A 108 -39.57 20.42 -39.72
CA LEU A 108 -38.58 19.44 -40.16
C LEU A 108 -37.39 19.25 -39.21
N ASP A 109 -37.23 20.06 -38.15
CA ASP A 109 -36.10 19.93 -37.24
C ASP A 109 -36.34 18.84 -36.18
N GLN A 110 -35.68 17.69 -36.35
CA GLN A 110 -35.72 16.60 -35.38
C GLN A 110 -34.98 16.99 -34.10
N PRO A 111 -35.48 16.62 -32.90
CA PRO A 111 -34.83 16.94 -31.64
C PRO A 111 -33.44 16.30 -31.57
N SER A 112 -32.42 17.13 -31.37
CA SER A 112 -31.02 16.73 -31.29
C SER A 112 -30.62 16.55 -29.83
N GLU A 113 -29.88 15.48 -29.54
CA GLU A 113 -29.37 15.15 -28.22
C GLU A 113 -28.35 16.20 -27.75
N LEU A 114 -28.50 16.65 -26.51
CA LEU A 114 -27.61 17.62 -25.88
C LEU A 114 -26.64 16.89 -24.95
N VAL A 115 -25.34 17.09 -25.16
CA VAL A 115 -24.30 16.44 -24.37
C VAL A 115 -23.34 17.49 -23.82
N PHE A 116 -23.20 17.54 -22.50
CA PHE A 116 -22.21 18.36 -21.80
C PHE A 116 -20.88 17.60 -21.73
N ARG A 117 -19.79 18.23 -22.16
CA ARG A 117 -18.47 17.58 -22.27
C ARG A 117 -17.36 18.43 -21.69
N PHE A 118 -16.42 17.74 -21.06
CA PHE A 118 -15.06 18.24 -20.83
C PHE A 118 -14.08 17.35 -21.62
N GLU A 119 -13.32 17.97 -22.51
CA GLU A 119 -12.28 17.32 -23.28
C GLU A 119 -10.92 17.91 -22.88
N PRO A 120 -9.94 17.10 -22.45
CA PRO A 120 -8.64 17.60 -21.99
C PRO A 120 -7.71 17.96 -23.15
N LEU A 121 -6.50 18.42 -22.81
CA LEU A 121 -5.43 18.72 -23.77
C LEU A 121 -5.20 17.54 -24.74
N ILE A 122 -5.08 17.87 -26.02
CA ILE A 122 -4.60 16.96 -27.05
C ILE A 122 -3.62 17.68 -27.97
N ILE A 123 -2.47 17.05 -28.22
CA ILE A 123 -1.45 17.57 -29.16
C ILE A 123 -1.02 16.44 -30.08
N ALA A 124 -1.05 16.65 -31.39
CA ALA A 124 -0.46 15.76 -32.38
C ALA A 124 0.90 16.31 -32.83
N ILE A 125 1.94 15.48 -32.75
CA ILE A 125 3.34 15.90 -32.99
C ILE A 125 3.97 14.95 -34.00
N GLU A 126 4.53 15.49 -35.07
CA GLU A 126 5.38 14.73 -35.98
C GLU A 126 6.82 14.73 -35.43
N CYS A 127 7.39 13.53 -35.32
CA CYS A 127 8.72 13.30 -34.78
C CYS A 127 9.68 12.92 -35.92
N LYS A 128 10.94 13.30 -35.79
CA LYS A 128 12.00 12.98 -36.76
C LYS A 128 12.17 11.47 -36.96
N ASP A 129 12.11 10.72 -35.86
CA ASP A 129 12.29 9.27 -35.82
C ASP A 129 11.55 8.64 -34.63
N VAL A 130 11.53 7.30 -34.59
CA VAL A 130 10.85 6.52 -33.55
C VAL A 130 11.47 6.73 -32.18
N ARG A 131 12.79 6.94 -32.09
CA ARG A 131 13.49 7.16 -30.83
C ARG A 131 13.08 8.47 -30.18
N SER A 132 13.02 9.54 -30.98
CA SER A 132 12.51 10.85 -30.57
C SER A 132 11.05 10.75 -30.12
N ALA A 133 10.22 10.01 -30.87
CA ALA A 133 8.83 9.77 -30.52
C ALA A 133 8.67 9.02 -29.19
N GLN A 134 9.48 7.98 -28.94
CA GLN A 134 9.48 7.23 -27.68
C GLN A 134 9.86 8.11 -26.50
N PHE A 135 10.88 8.96 -26.66
CA PHE A 135 11.30 9.91 -25.64
C PHE A 135 10.17 10.87 -25.27
N LEU A 136 9.60 11.56 -26.25
CA LEU A 136 8.57 12.58 -26.00
C LEU A 136 7.28 11.96 -25.44
N VAL A 137 6.91 10.74 -25.86
CA VAL A 137 5.81 9.98 -25.25
C VAL A 137 6.12 9.62 -23.80
N ALA A 138 7.35 9.22 -23.48
CA ALA A 138 7.73 8.93 -22.10
C ALA A 138 7.65 10.17 -21.20
N THR A 139 8.15 11.32 -21.66
CA THR A 139 8.05 12.60 -20.94
C THR A 139 6.60 13.05 -20.77
N ALA A 140 5.75 12.86 -21.78
CA ALA A 140 4.33 13.15 -21.67
C ALA A 140 3.63 12.24 -20.65
N ILE A 141 3.94 10.95 -20.64
CA ILE A 141 3.38 9.97 -19.69
C ILE A 141 3.80 10.29 -18.26
N SER A 142 5.07 10.64 -18.02
CA SER A 142 5.57 11.01 -16.69
C SER A 142 4.90 12.29 -16.18
N ALA A 143 4.61 13.24 -17.06
CA ALA A 143 3.82 14.43 -16.74
C ALA A 143 2.31 14.16 -16.59
N GLY A 144 1.84 12.92 -16.75
CA GLY A 144 0.45 12.52 -16.50
C GLY A 144 -0.43 12.34 -17.74
N PHE A 145 0.12 12.47 -18.96
CA PHE A 145 -0.57 12.17 -20.22
C PHE A 145 -0.48 10.69 -20.58
N ARG A 146 -1.13 9.84 -19.78
CA ARG A 146 -1.00 8.37 -19.83
C ARG A 146 -1.60 7.70 -21.07
N GLU A 147 -2.46 8.38 -21.82
CA GLU A 147 -3.03 7.88 -23.08
C GLU A 147 -2.18 8.30 -24.30
N SER A 148 -1.00 8.87 -24.06
CA SER A 148 -0.10 9.27 -25.14
C SER A 148 0.48 8.06 -25.85
N GLY A 149 0.63 8.15 -27.16
CA GLY A 149 1.16 7.03 -27.94
C GLY A 149 1.52 7.40 -29.37
N ILE A 150 2.30 6.53 -29.99
CA ILE A 150 2.69 6.61 -31.40
C ILE A 150 1.51 6.11 -32.23
N THR A 151 0.93 6.97 -33.06
CA THR A 151 -0.27 6.68 -33.85
C THR A 151 0.05 6.20 -35.26
N CYS A 152 1.26 6.47 -35.77
CA CYS A 152 1.73 6.03 -37.08
C CYS A 152 3.22 5.65 -37.01
N CYS A 153 3.56 4.41 -37.35
CA CYS A 153 4.94 3.94 -37.53
C CYS A 153 4.99 2.76 -38.54
N GLY A 154 5.90 2.82 -39.51
CA GLY A 154 6.09 1.79 -40.55
C GLY A 154 7.04 2.26 -41.65
N GLU A 155 7.54 1.36 -42.49
CA GLU A 155 8.41 1.70 -43.64
C GLU A 155 7.74 2.75 -44.54
N GLY A 156 8.43 3.88 -44.77
CA GLY A 156 7.93 5.00 -45.57
C GLY A 156 6.82 5.85 -44.93
N LYS A 157 6.43 5.62 -43.67
CA LYS A 157 5.39 6.39 -42.97
C LYS A 157 5.96 7.42 -41.99
N ARG A 158 5.24 8.53 -41.81
CA ARG A 158 5.59 9.58 -40.84
C ARG A 158 5.41 9.07 -39.41
N VAL A 159 6.33 9.45 -38.53
CA VAL A 159 6.24 9.12 -37.10
C VAL A 159 5.41 10.21 -36.42
N ILE A 160 4.18 9.88 -36.07
CA ILE A 160 3.26 10.81 -35.41
C ILE A 160 2.94 10.27 -34.03
N ILE A 161 3.03 11.14 -33.03
CA ILE A 161 2.56 10.88 -31.68
C ILE A 161 1.35 11.74 -31.36
N ALA A 162 0.54 11.28 -30.42
CA ALA A 162 -0.53 12.07 -29.86
C ALA A 162 -0.38 12.11 -28.35
N ILE A 163 -0.30 13.30 -27.77
CA ILE A 163 -0.24 13.54 -26.32
C ILE A 163 -1.68 13.68 -25.80
N ARG A 164 -2.08 12.80 -24.87
CA ARG A 164 -3.48 12.68 -24.41
C ARG A 164 -3.60 12.19 -22.96
N CYS A 165 -4.72 12.50 -22.31
CA CYS A 165 -5.08 11.95 -21.00
C CYS A 165 -6.58 11.60 -20.87
N SER A 166 -6.91 10.86 -19.81
CA SER A 166 -8.21 10.20 -19.61
C SER A 166 -9.23 10.99 -18.77
N ILE A 167 -8.92 12.23 -18.34
CA ILE A 167 -9.75 13.00 -17.39
C ILE A 167 -11.04 13.59 -17.99
N ARG A 168 -11.59 12.95 -19.02
CA ARG A 168 -12.77 13.38 -19.79
C ARG A 168 -14.05 13.40 -18.95
N MET A 169 -15.05 14.13 -19.44
CA MET A 169 -16.42 14.08 -18.94
C MET A 169 -17.38 14.16 -20.11
N GLU A 170 -18.45 13.37 -20.05
CA GLU A 170 -19.51 13.35 -21.05
C GLU A 170 -20.81 13.01 -20.36
N VAL A 171 -21.77 13.94 -20.35
CA VAL A 171 -23.02 13.82 -19.61
C VAL A 171 -24.17 14.25 -20.53
N PRO A 172 -25.14 13.36 -20.84
CA PRO A 172 -26.32 13.74 -21.59
C PRO A 172 -27.21 14.65 -20.74
N LEU A 173 -27.66 15.76 -21.32
CA LEU A 173 -28.52 16.74 -20.67
C LEU A 173 -29.99 16.62 -21.06
N GLY A 174 -30.30 15.93 -22.16
CA GLY A 174 -31.64 15.91 -22.75
C GLY A 174 -31.57 16.05 -24.26
N ASP A 175 -32.59 16.69 -24.84
CA ASP A 175 -32.57 17.12 -26.23
C ASP A 175 -32.93 18.60 -26.37
N THR A 176 -32.80 19.15 -27.58
CA THR A 176 -33.12 20.55 -27.89
C THR A 176 -34.56 20.95 -27.57
N GLY A 177 -35.48 19.99 -27.45
CA GLY A 177 -36.87 20.25 -27.05
C GLY A 177 -37.10 20.18 -25.54
N LYS A 178 -36.32 19.38 -24.81
CA LYS A 178 -36.43 19.22 -23.36
C LYS A 178 -35.09 18.86 -22.70
N VAL A 179 -34.58 19.78 -21.90
CA VAL A 179 -33.51 19.51 -20.93
C VAL A 179 -34.10 18.65 -19.80
N MET A 180 -33.47 17.50 -19.52
CA MET A 180 -33.95 16.50 -18.56
C MET A 180 -33.33 16.66 -17.16
N VAL A 181 -32.42 17.61 -16.98
CA VAL A 181 -31.68 17.85 -15.74
C VAL A 181 -32.09 19.18 -15.09
N SER A 182 -31.90 19.29 -13.77
CA SER A 182 -32.21 20.53 -13.04
C SER A 182 -31.11 21.59 -13.21
N ARG A 183 -31.44 22.86 -12.89
CA ARG A 183 -30.47 23.96 -12.90
C ARG A 183 -29.32 23.72 -11.92
N GLU A 184 -29.63 23.19 -10.75
CA GLU A 184 -28.66 22.86 -9.71
C GLU A 184 -27.69 21.78 -10.17
N TYR A 185 -28.19 20.77 -10.90
CA TYR A 185 -27.35 19.73 -11.46
C TYR A 185 -26.41 20.28 -12.55
N VAL A 186 -26.88 21.19 -13.40
CA VAL A 186 -26.03 21.86 -14.40
C VAL A 186 -24.92 22.68 -13.74
N ARG A 187 -25.21 23.42 -12.65
CA ARG A 187 -24.16 24.13 -11.88
C ARG A 187 -23.10 23.16 -11.35
N PHE A 188 -23.54 22.05 -10.74
CA PHE A 188 -22.63 21.00 -10.28
C PHE A 188 -21.75 20.43 -11.41
N LEU A 189 -22.33 20.17 -12.60
CA LEU A 189 -21.55 19.71 -13.75
C LEU A 189 -20.51 20.74 -14.21
N VAL A 190 -20.85 22.03 -14.20
CA VAL A 190 -19.90 23.10 -14.55
C VAL A 190 -18.76 23.16 -13.53
N ASP A 191 -19.04 23.06 -12.23
CA ASP A 191 -18.02 23.05 -11.19
C ASP A 191 -17.06 21.86 -11.36
N VAL A 192 -17.59 20.65 -11.58
CA VAL A 192 -16.76 19.46 -11.86
C VAL A 192 -15.95 19.61 -13.14
N ALA A 193 -16.51 20.25 -14.18
CA ALA A 193 -15.78 20.54 -15.42
C ALA A 193 -14.62 21.52 -15.19
N ASN A 194 -14.85 22.55 -14.37
CA ASN A 194 -13.85 23.56 -14.01
C ASN A 194 -12.73 22.95 -13.16
N GLU A 195 -13.04 22.08 -12.20
CA GLU A 195 -12.03 21.31 -11.47
C GLU A 195 -11.16 20.48 -12.41
N LYS A 196 -11.78 19.80 -13.39
CA LYS A 196 -11.06 19.04 -14.42
C LYS A 196 -10.21 19.95 -15.32
N MET A 197 -10.69 21.15 -15.65
CA MET A 197 -9.93 22.16 -16.40
C MET A 197 -8.67 22.59 -15.64
N VAL A 198 -8.79 22.88 -14.35
CA VAL A 198 -7.65 23.23 -13.48
C VAL A 198 -6.65 22.08 -13.42
N ALA A 199 -7.12 20.85 -13.20
CA ALA A 199 -6.26 19.67 -13.19
C ALA A 199 -5.58 19.41 -14.55
N ASN A 200 -6.23 19.77 -15.67
CA ASN A 200 -5.66 19.70 -17.01
C ASN A 200 -4.55 20.74 -17.21
N ARG A 201 -4.74 21.98 -16.74
CA ARG A 201 -3.72 23.04 -16.80
C ARG A 201 -2.48 22.68 -16.00
N LYS A 202 -2.64 22.30 -14.73
CA LYS A 202 -1.51 21.85 -13.88
C LYS A 202 -0.69 20.73 -14.53
N ARG A 203 -1.35 19.80 -15.22
CA ARG A 203 -0.68 18.71 -15.96
C ARG A 203 0.09 19.24 -17.18
N THR A 204 -0.50 20.20 -17.89
CA THR A 204 0.09 20.85 -19.06
C THR A 204 1.35 21.63 -18.64
N ASP A 205 1.28 22.38 -17.54
CA ASP A 205 2.41 23.13 -16.99
C ASP A 205 3.53 22.19 -16.53
N GLY A 206 3.17 21.12 -15.82
CA GLY A 206 4.12 20.08 -15.41
C GLY A 206 4.82 19.40 -16.60
N PHE A 207 4.11 19.24 -17.73
CA PHE A 207 4.71 18.73 -18.95
C PHE A 207 5.66 19.75 -19.60
N GLY A 208 5.31 21.03 -19.62
CA GLY A 208 6.21 22.10 -20.07
C GLY A 208 7.52 22.12 -19.26
N LEU A 209 7.42 22.11 -17.93
CA LEU A 209 8.58 22.05 -17.03
C LEU A 209 9.43 20.79 -17.25
N ALA A 210 8.79 19.64 -17.49
CA ALA A 210 9.48 18.40 -17.79
C ALA A 210 10.23 18.45 -19.13
N LEU A 211 9.75 19.21 -20.12
CA LEU A 211 10.48 19.40 -21.38
C LEU A 211 11.72 20.26 -21.16
N LEU A 212 11.59 21.35 -20.40
CA LEU A 212 12.71 22.25 -20.08
C LEU A 212 13.81 21.52 -19.31
N SER A 213 13.45 20.73 -18.29
CA SER A 213 14.43 19.92 -17.52
C SER A 213 15.14 18.85 -18.36
N ASN A 214 14.57 18.50 -19.51
CA ASN A 214 15.12 17.55 -20.47
C ASN A 214 15.86 18.24 -21.63
N GLY A 215 16.26 19.50 -21.46
CA GLY A 215 17.12 20.22 -22.42
C GLY A 215 16.38 20.85 -23.59
N PHE A 216 15.05 21.01 -23.53
CA PHE A 216 14.34 21.88 -24.45
C PHE A 216 14.64 23.34 -24.06
N LYS A 217 15.00 24.16 -25.05
CA LYS A 217 15.31 25.57 -24.81
C LYS A 217 14.03 26.38 -24.64
N ASN A 218 14.07 27.34 -23.73
CA ASN A 218 13.01 28.32 -23.59
C ASN A 218 13.01 29.24 -24.84
N PRO A 219 11.85 29.63 -25.39
CA PRO A 219 11.80 30.56 -26.52
C PRO A 219 12.46 31.91 -26.19
N ASP A 220 12.47 32.29 -24.91
CA ASP A 220 13.03 33.55 -24.41
C ASP A 220 14.57 33.53 -24.27
N ASP A 221 15.20 32.36 -24.23
CA ASP A 221 16.67 32.20 -24.08
C ASP A 221 17.42 32.20 -25.43
N ALA A 222 16.76 32.50 -26.54
CA ALA A 222 17.36 32.47 -27.87
C ALA A 222 18.21 33.71 -28.22
N ASN A 223 18.38 34.65 -27.29
CA ASN A 223 18.93 35.97 -27.58
C ASN A 223 20.19 36.40 -26.81
N ASP A 224 20.89 35.54 -26.06
CA ASP A 224 22.20 35.93 -25.55
C ASP A 224 23.26 34.83 -25.67
N VAL A 225 24.44 35.29 -26.08
CA VAL A 225 25.64 34.55 -26.44
C VAL A 225 26.69 34.83 -25.35
N ASP A 226 27.42 33.77 -24.97
CA ASP A 226 28.74 33.73 -24.32
C ASP A 226 28.94 34.05 -22.80
N GLU A 227 29.87 33.24 -22.26
CA GLU A 227 30.80 33.42 -21.12
C GLU A 227 30.42 33.07 -19.65
N ASP A 228 31.09 32.00 -19.18
CA ASP A 228 31.82 31.76 -17.91
C ASP A 228 31.26 32.07 -16.50
N ASP A 229 31.34 31.01 -15.68
CA ASP A 229 31.66 30.87 -14.25
C ASP A 229 31.31 31.93 -13.17
N ASN A 230 30.84 31.35 -12.05
CA ASN A 230 30.96 31.73 -10.63
C ASN A 230 29.80 32.42 -9.87
N PHE A 231 29.29 31.64 -8.91
CA PHE A 231 28.98 31.94 -7.51
C PHE A 231 27.80 32.85 -7.08
N GLU A 232 26.96 32.22 -6.24
CA GLU A 232 26.33 32.70 -5.01
C GLU A 232 24.87 33.21 -4.98
N LYS A 233 24.07 32.44 -4.20
CA LYS A 233 22.92 32.77 -3.34
C LYS A 233 22.11 34.04 -3.64
N LEU A 234 20.79 33.85 -3.69
CA LEU A 234 19.84 34.64 -2.90
C LEU A 234 18.60 33.81 -2.56
N ALA A 235 18.41 33.61 -1.26
CA ALA A 235 17.18 33.12 -0.65
C ALA A 235 16.10 34.23 -0.74
N GLY A 236 14.86 33.83 -1.00
CA GLY A 236 13.68 34.68 -0.94
C GLY A 236 12.47 33.83 -0.57
N ASN A 237 12.02 34.01 0.67
CA ASN A 237 10.84 33.39 1.28
C ASN A 237 9.55 33.70 0.49
N ASP A 238 8.62 32.75 0.50
CA ASP A 238 7.23 33.04 0.88
C ASP A 238 6.52 31.74 1.29
N GLU A 239 6.54 31.49 2.62
CA GLU A 239 5.56 30.65 3.29
C GLU A 239 4.31 31.50 3.57
N SER A 240 3.13 31.03 3.13
CA SER A 240 1.86 31.48 3.71
C SER A 240 1.17 30.31 4.41
N SER A 241 1.32 30.33 5.71
CA SER A 241 0.64 29.58 6.77
C SER A 241 -0.88 29.38 6.59
N ILE A 242 -1.36 28.17 6.88
CA ILE A 242 -2.68 27.97 7.50
C ILE A 242 -2.42 27.25 8.82
N ASN A 243 -2.73 27.96 9.92
CA ASN A 243 -2.38 27.60 11.28
C ASN A 243 -3.35 26.58 11.89
N ASN A 244 -2.82 25.87 12.88
CA ASN A 244 -3.36 24.73 13.61
C ASN A 244 -4.62 25.02 14.46
N GLY A 245 -5.39 23.95 14.73
CA GLY A 245 -6.27 23.83 15.88
C GLY A 245 -5.78 22.70 16.78
N ASP A 246 -5.50 23.04 18.03
CA ASP A 246 -4.79 22.29 19.06
C ASP A 246 -5.41 20.95 19.49
N LEU A 247 -4.55 19.94 19.70
CA LEU A 247 -4.72 18.93 20.75
C LEU A 247 -3.37 18.71 21.44
N LEU A 248 -3.33 19.03 22.73
CA LEU A 248 -2.17 18.94 23.62
C LEU A 248 -1.49 17.55 23.59
N PRO A 249 -0.16 17.45 23.57
CA PRO A 249 0.54 16.18 23.81
C PRO A 249 0.63 15.90 25.32
N GLY A 250 0.16 14.71 25.72
CA GLY A 250 0.44 14.13 27.03
C GLY A 250 1.93 13.79 27.20
N PRO A 251 2.38 13.49 28.43
CA PRO A 251 3.81 13.47 28.78
C PRO A 251 4.54 12.26 28.19
N HIS A 252 5.73 12.53 27.62
CA HIS A 252 6.76 11.62 27.09
C HIS A 252 6.30 10.61 26.03
N GLN A 253 6.44 10.98 24.75
CA GLN A 253 6.40 10.05 23.61
C GLN A 253 7.77 10.04 22.93
N ASP A 254 8.44 8.89 22.96
CA ASP A 254 9.77 8.68 22.41
C ASP A 254 9.73 8.64 20.87
N LEU A 255 10.23 9.71 20.25
CA LEU A 255 10.34 9.86 18.80
C LEU A 255 11.77 9.55 18.35
N MET A 256 11.93 8.61 17.41
CA MET A 256 13.24 8.36 16.79
C MET A 256 13.45 9.20 15.53
N PRO A 257 14.55 9.98 15.44
CA PRO A 257 14.87 10.75 14.26
C PRO A 257 15.29 9.82 13.12
N LEU A 258 14.76 10.11 11.94
CA LEU A 258 14.98 9.32 10.75
C LEU A 258 15.70 10.16 9.70
N SER A 259 16.76 9.61 9.10
CA SER A 259 17.53 10.30 8.06
C SER A 259 17.29 9.68 6.69
N THR A 260 16.87 10.50 5.72
CA THR A 260 16.92 10.11 4.30
C THR A 260 18.38 10.02 3.86
N ILE A 261 18.70 9.00 3.06
CA ILE A 261 20.05 8.87 2.50
C ILE A 261 20.13 9.73 1.24
N SER A 262 20.98 10.75 1.24
CA SER A 262 21.25 11.55 0.04
C SER A 262 22.07 10.74 -0.95
N ILE A 263 21.42 10.21 -1.98
CA ILE A 263 22.08 9.35 -2.97
C ILE A 263 22.96 10.18 -3.92
N THR A 264 24.19 9.71 -4.14
CA THR A 264 25.16 10.26 -5.09
C THR A 264 25.66 9.18 -6.05
N GLY A 265 26.20 9.57 -7.21
CA GLY A 265 26.63 8.61 -8.25
C GLY A 265 25.50 8.24 -9.21
N GLU A 266 25.00 7.01 -9.12
CA GLU A 266 23.86 6.54 -9.91
C GLU A 266 22.53 7.15 -9.42
N SER A 267 21.53 7.25 -10.31
CA SER A 267 20.22 7.83 -9.96
C SER A 267 19.49 7.04 -8.87
N VAL A 268 18.94 7.75 -7.89
CA VAL A 268 18.09 7.19 -6.82
C VAL A 268 16.90 6.41 -7.36
N GLU A 269 16.41 6.73 -8.56
CA GLU A 269 15.32 5.99 -9.21
C GLU A 269 15.66 4.51 -9.43
N LYS A 270 16.95 4.14 -9.48
CA LYS A 270 17.37 2.73 -9.52
C LYS A 270 17.07 1.97 -8.22
N LEU A 271 16.86 2.67 -7.11
CA LEU A 271 16.43 2.10 -5.82
C LEU A 271 14.92 2.15 -5.61
N HIS A 272 14.17 2.81 -6.50
CA HIS A 272 12.71 2.81 -6.53
C HIS A 272 12.18 1.46 -7.06
N LEU A 273 12.31 0.45 -6.22
CA LEU A 273 12.04 -0.95 -6.52
C LEU A 273 11.20 -1.58 -5.42
N TRP A 274 10.30 -2.50 -5.76
CA TRP A 274 9.73 -3.43 -4.78
C TRP A 274 10.04 -4.88 -5.10
N GLY A 275 10.05 -5.73 -4.08
CA GLY A 275 10.33 -7.16 -4.24
C GLY A 275 11.69 -7.46 -4.86
N HIS A 276 12.64 -6.54 -4.69
CA HIS A 276 14.08 -6.79 -4.84
C HIS A 276 14.58 -7.55 -3.60
N ALA A 277 15.80 -8.05 -3.67
CA ALA A 277 16.51 -8.56 -2.50
C ALA A 277 17.75 -7.70 -2.24
N ALA A 278 18.17 -7.65 -0.98
CA ALA A 278 19.37 -6.94 -0.57
C ALA A 278 20.15 -7.75 0.46
N CYS A 279 21.47 -7.59 0.48
CA CYS A 279 22.36 -8.19 1.47
C CYS A 279 23.36 -7.16 1.98
N THR A 280 23.78 -7.34 3.22
CA THR A 280 24.81 -6.51 3.85
C THR A 280 26.19 -7.04 3.53
N ILE A 281 27.10 -6.13 3.22
CA ILE A 281 28.54 -6.37 3.13
C ILE A 281 29.15 -5.57 4.28
N ASP A 282 29.50 -6.24 5.37
CA ASP A 282 30.09 -5.61 6.57
C ASP A 282 31.47 -6.22 6.84
N LYS A 283 32.46 -5.72 6.10
CA LYS A 283 33.89 -6.01 6.30
C LYS A 283 34.55 -4.83 7.01
N THR A 284 35.73 -5.06 7.59
CA THR A 284 36.47 -4.02 8.33
C THR A 284 36.78 -2.78 7.48
N ASP A 285 36.95 -2.95 6.18
CA ASP A 285 37.28 -1.92 5.19
C ASP A 285 36.09 -1.51 4.30
N ARG A 286 34.97 -2.25 4.36
CA ARG A 286 33.88 -2.11 3.39
C ARG A 286 32.51 -2.34 4.04
N LYS A 287 31.69 -1.30 4.03
CA LYS A 287 30.34 -1.29 4.62
C LYS A 287 29.31 -0.84 3.59
N GLU A 288 28.70 -1.78 2.90
CA GLU A 288 27.80 -1.50 1.78
C GLU A 288 26.57 -2.41 1.80
N VAL A 289 25.49 -1.98 1.14
CA VAL A 289 24.32 -2.82 0.85
C VAL A 289 24.34 -3.15 -0.64
N ILE A 290 24.35 -4.43 -0.97
CA ILE A 290 24.14 -4.88 -2.35
C ILE A 290 22.66 -5.14 -2.59
N VAL A 291 22.11 -4.59 -3.67
CA VAL A 291 20.70 -4.69 -4.08
C VAL A 291 20.62 -5.37 -5.43
N PHE A 292 19.73 -6.35 -5.56
CA PHE A 292 19.52 -7.07 -6.82
C PHE A 292 18.03 -7.22 -7.16
N GLY A 293 17.74 -7.00 -8.44
CA GLY A 293 16.46 -7.28 -9.07
C GLY A 293 15.30 -6.40 -8.58
N GLY A 294 14.10 -6.97 -8.54
CA GLY A 294 12.86 -6.26 -8.20
C GLY A 294 12.13 -5.68 -9.40
N PHE A 295 11.07 -4.91 -9.14
CA PHE A 295 10.27 -4.25 -10.16
C PHE A 295 10.15 -2.75 -9.88
N GLY A 296 10.45 -1.92 -10.88
CA GLY A 296 10.48 -0.48 -10.77
C GLY A 296 11.57 0.11 -11.66
N GLY A 297 12.23 1.17 -11.20
CA GLY A 297 13.29 1.85 -11.94
C GLY A 297 12.80 2.93 -12.91
N PHE A 298 13.79 3.60 -13.53
CA PHE A 298 13.61 4.70 -14.49
C PHE A 298 12.71 4.32 -15.67
N GLY A 299 11.79 5.21 -16.04
CA GLY A 299 10.88 5.03 -17.18
C GLY A 299 9.73 4.04 -16.92
N ARG A 300 9.44 3.15 -17.88
CA ARG A 300 8.36 2.16 -17.73
C ARG A 300 8.83 1.07 -16.77
N HIS A 301 8.16 0.96 -15.63
CA HIS A 301 8.50 -0.05 -14.63
C HIS A 301 8.56 -1.45 -15.23
N ALA A 302 9.69 -2.10 -15.00
CA ALA A 302 9.98 -3.43 -15.46
C ALA A 302 10.67 -4.21 -14.35
N ARG A 303 10.78 -5.53 -14.52
CA ARG A 303 11.67 -6.31 -13.69
C ARG A 303 13.11 -5.94 -14.02
N ARG A 304 13.97 -5.94 -13.01
CA ARG A 304 15.38 -5.57 -13.13
C ARG A 304 16.28 -6.76 -12.83
N ASN A 305 17.50 -6.67 -13.33
CA ASN A 305 18.62 -7.57 -13.07
C ASN A 305 19.92 -6.78 -12.81
N GLU A 306 19.81 -5.49 -12.52
CA GLU A 306 20.98 -4.70 -12.14
C GLU A 306 21.36 -5.02 -10.70
N SER A 307 22.67 -5.16 -10.48
CA SER A 307 23.28 -5.24 -9.15
C SER A 307 23.78 -3.85 -8.77
N MET A 308 23.27 -3.30 -7.68
CA MET A 308 23.63 -1.97 -7.19
C MET A 308 24.32 -2.08 -5.84
N LEU A 309 25.42 -1.34 -5.65
CA LEU A 309 26.09 -1.20 -4.36
C LEU A 309 25.80 0.19 -3.80
N LEU A 310 25.23 0.22 -2.60
CA LEU A 310 24.99 1.45 -1.83
C LEU A 310 25.95 1.50 -0.65
N ASP A 311 26.79 2.53 -0.59
CA ASP A 311 27.47 2.92 0.64
C ASP A 311 26.55 3.86 1.45
N PRO A 312 25.96 3.41 2.58
CA PRO A 312 25.03 4.23 3.36
C PRO A 312 25.73 5.32 4.19
N SER A 313 27.06 5.35 4.29
CA SER A 313 27.80 6.36 5.04
C SER A 313 27.92 7.67 4.27
N CYS A 314 28.17 7.57 2.97
CA CYS A 314 28.31 8.72 2.06
C CYS A 314 27.20 8.82 1.00
N GLY A 315 26.30 7.83 0.94
CA GLY A 315 25.19 7.77 -0.02
C GLY A 315 25.60 7.40 -1.45
N THR A 316 26.85 6.99 -1.68
CA THR A 316 27.32 6.65 -3.02
C THR A 316 26.65 5.37 -3.51
N LEU A 317 25.94 5.47 -4.64
CA LEU A 317 25.30 4.36 -5.34
C LEU A 317 26.09 4.04 -6.62
N LYS A 318 26.52 2.78 -6.76
CA LYS A 318 27.32 2.30 -7.89
C LYS A 318 26.66 1.12 -8.56
N LEU A 319 26.68 1.10 -9.90
CA LEU A 319 26.34 -0.09 -10.67
C LEU A 319 27.51 -1.09 -10.61
N VAL A 320 27.21 -2.35 -10.28
CA VAL A 320 28.17 -3.43 -10.41
C VAL A 320 28.17 -3.89 -11.87
N ALA A 321 29.25 -3.60 -12.58
CA ALA A 321 29.43 -4.07 -13.95
C ALA A 321 29.69 -5.58 -13.94
N VAL A 322 28.78 -6.35 -14.53
CA VAL A 322 28.84 -7.81 -14.60
C VAL A 322 28.71 -8.27 -16.05
N SER A 323 29.43 -9.35 -16.40
CA SER A 323 29.39 -9.95 -17.74
C SER A 323 28.15 -10.83 -17.94
N GLU A 324 27.83 -11.65 -16.94
CA GLU A 324 26.62 -12.45 -16.83
C GLU A 324 25.79 -12.02 -15.61
N SER A 325 24.49 -12.30 -15.63
CA SER A 325 23.59 -11.96 -14.54
C SER A 325 22.36 -12.87 -14.55
N PRO A 326 21.73 -13.12 -13.39
CA PRO A 326 20.41 -13.74 -13.36
C PRO A 326 19.41 -12.91 -14.17
N SER A 327 18.41 -13.58 -14.73
CA SER A 327 17.33 -12.93 -15.49
C SER A 327 16.58 -11.88 -14.66
N PRO A 328 16.00 -10.84 -15.29
CA PRO A 328 15.22 -9.83 -14.57
C PRO A 328 14.06 -10.45 -13.79
N ARG A 329 14.04 -10.25 -12.47
CA ARG A 329 13.14 -11.01 -11.57
C ARG A 329 12.68 -10.21 -10.36
N LEU A 330 11.56 -10.61 -9.77
CA LEU A 330 11.06 -10.07 -8.50
C LEU A 330 10.58 -11.18 -7.57
N GLY A 331 10.60 -10.92 -6.26
CA GLY A 331 10.15 -11.87 -5.23
C GLY A 331 11.05 -13.10 -5.10
N HIS A 332 12.30 -12.99 -5.52
CA HIS A 332 13.37 -13.92 -5.15
C HIS A 332 13.85 -13.60 -3.73
N THR A 333 14.65 -14.48 -3.15
CA THR A 333 15.37 -14.19 -1.90
C THR A 333 16.86 -14.08 -2.19
N ALA A 334 17.57 -13.38 -1.30
CA ALA A 334 19.02 -13.37 -1.30
C ALA A 334 19.57 -13.60 0.10
N SER A 335 20.69 -14.29 0.21
CA SER A 335 21.38 -14.52 1.48
C SER A 335 22.89 -14.46 1.29
N MET A 336 23.59 -13.80 2.22
CA MET A 336 25.04 -13.72 2.23
C MET A 336 25.61 -14.93 2.97
N VAL A 337 26.53 -15.66 2.35
CA VAL A 337 27.28 -16.76 2.97
C VAL A 337 28.76 -16.58 2.67
N GLY A 338 29.52 -16.16 3.69
CA GLY A 338 30.90 -15.71 3.48
C GLY A 338 30.92 -14.48 2.57
N ASP A 339 31.72 -14.54 1.51
CA ASP A 339 31.86 -13.49 0.51
C ASP A 339 30.97 -13.69 -0.73
N CYS A 340 29.99 -14.59 -0.64
CA CYS A 340 29.11 -14.94 -1.75
C CYS A 340 27.64 -14.61 -1.41
N MET A 341 27.00 -13.85 -2.30
CA MET A 341 25.56 -13.63 -2.26
C MET A 341 24.86 -14.70 -3.09
N PHE A 342 23.97 -15.48 -2.46
CA PHE A 342 23.14 -16.47 -3.14
C PHE A 342 21.76 -15.90 -3.42
N VAL A 343 21.33 -15.92 -4.68
CA VAL A 343 19.98 -15.53 -5.14
C VAL A 343 19.20 -16.77 -5.54
N ILE A 344 18.01 -16.95 -4.95
CA ILE A 344 17.20 -18.15 -5.11
C ILE A 344 15.80 -17.81 -5.62
N GLY A 345 15.44 -18.43 -6.75
CA GLY A 345 14.10 -18.41 -7.32
C GLY A 345 13.58 -17.03 -7.73
N GLY A 346 12.32 -16.74 -7.40
CA GLY A 346 11.60 -15.56 -7.85
C GLY A 346 10.79 -15.81 -9.11
N ARG A 347 10.38 -14.74 -9.80
CA ARG A 347 9.68 -14.85 -11.08
C ARG A 347 10.16 -13.83 -12.11
N ALA A 348 10.43 -14.30 -13.32
CA ALA A 348 10.87 -13.48 -14.45
C ALA A 348 9.69 -12.86 -15.22
N ASP A 349 8.53 -13.51 -15.21
CA ASP A 349 7.28 -12.99 -15.76
C ASP A 349 6.08 -13.55 -14.95
N PRO A 350 4.81 -13.27 -15.31
CA PRO A 350 3.67 -13.81 -14.56
C PRO A 350 3.58 -15.34 -14.56
N LEU A 351 4.11 -16.03 -15.57
CA LEU A 351 4.03 -17.47 -15.75
C LEU A 351 5.35 -18.18 -15.45
N ASN A 352 6.47 -17.49 -15.67
CA ASN A 352 7.82 -18.02 -15.45
C ASN A 352 8.28 -17.80 -14.00
N ILE A 353 8.01 -18.80 -13.16
CA ILE A 353 8.47 -18.89 -11.78
C ILE A 353 9.74 -19.75 -11.77
N LEU A 354 10.72 -19.33 -10.99
CA LEU A 354 12.07 -19.86 -11.03
C LEU A 354 12.40 -20.65 -9.75
N ASN A 355 13.27 -21.64 -9.87
CA ASN A 355 13.97 -22.34 -8.78
C ASN A 355 15.49 -22.35 -8.99
N ASP A 356 16.00 -21.52 -9.91
CA ASP A 356 17.43 -21.41 -10.15
C ASP A 356 18.15 -20.79 -8.95
N VAL A 357 19.43 -21.16 -8.82
CA VAL A 357 20.33 -20.63 -7.79
C VAL A 357 21.46 -19.92 -8.51
N TRP A 358 21.66 -18.66 -8.18
CA TRP A 358 22.76 -17.86 -8.67
C TRP A 358 23.66 -17.45 -7.51
N MET A 359 24.95 -17.40 -7.75
CA MET A 359 25.95 -16.95 -6.80
C MET A 359 26.68 -15.74 -7.38
N LEU A 360 26.74 -14.66 -6.61
CA LEU A 360 27.61 -13.52 -6.88
C LEU A 360 28.77 -13.55 -5.90
N ASP A 361 29.98 -13.67 -6.42
CA ASP A 361 31.20 -13.48 -5.64
C ASP A 361 31.43 -11.97 -5.45
N ILE A 362 31.44 -11.50 -4.20
CA ILE A 362 31.56 -10.07 -3.87
C ILE A 362 32.99 -9.54 -4.07
N SER A 363 33.99 -10.44 -4.08
CA SER A 363 35.39 -10.09 -4.29
C SER A 363 35.71 -9.84 -5.77
N THR A 364 35.16 -10.67 -6.66
CA THR A 364 35.34 -10.53 -8.11
C THR A 364 34.22 -9.76 -8.79
N CYS A 365 33.08 -9.58 -8.11
CA CYS A 365 31.84 -9.03 -8.67
C CYS A 365 31.32 -9.86 -9.87
N GLU A 366 31.51 -11.18 -9.86
CA GLU A 366 31.08 -12.06 -10.94
C GLU A 366 29.91 -12.96 -10.53
N TRP A 367 28.88 -12.99 -11.38
CA TRP A 367 27.77 -13.94 -11.24
C TRP A 367 28.11 -15.29 -11.86
N SER A 368 27.60 -16.35 -11.23
CA SER A 368 27.65 -17.70 -11.78
C SER A 368 26.38 -18.47 -11.45
N SER A 369 25.80 -19.11 -12.46
CA SER A 369 24.65 -20.01 -12.29
C SER A 369 25.09 -21.32 -11.65
N GLN A 370 24.44 -21.70 -10.56
CA GLN A 370 24.81 -22.87 -9.78
C GLN A 370 23.95 -24.07 -10.14
N ARG A 371 24.62 -25.18 -10.49
CA ARG A 371 23.96 -26.47 -10.66
C ARG A 371 23.90 -27.20 -9.33
N CYS A 372 22.78 -27.07 -8.63
CA CYS A 372 22.58 -27.76 -7.38
C CYS A 372 22.11 -29.22 -7.59
N ILE A 373 22.53 -30.11 -6.69
CA ILE A 373 22.10 -31.52 -6.62
C ILE A 373 21.21 -31.74 -5.39
N GLY A 374 20.72 -32.96 -5.18
CA GLY A 374 19.91 -33.31 -4.01
C GLY A 374 18.41 -33.36 -4.29
N CYS A 375 17.59 -32.94 -3.34
CA CYS A 375 16.13 -32.95 -3.52
C CYS A 375 15.67 -31.89 -4.54
N GLU A 376 14.55 -32.16 -5.21
CA GLU A 376 13.95 -31.20 -6.13
C GLU A 376 13.23 -30.10 -5.37
N VAL A 377 13.62 -28.84 -5.61
CA VAL A 377 12.98 -27.66 -5.03
C VAL A 377 11.96 -27.10 -6.03
N PRO A 378 10.67 -27.06 -5.68
CA PRO A 378 9.66 -26.44 -6.54
C PRO A 378 9.97 -24.95 -6.83
N PRO A 379 9.77 -24.48 -8.07
CA PRO A 379 9.81 -23.06 -8.41
C PRO A 379 8.95 -22.24 -7.47
N ARG A 380 9.51 -21.13 -6.96
CA ARG A 380 8.80 -20.32 -5.97
C ARG A 380 9.21 -18.86 -5.98
N HIS A 381 8.25 -17.99 -5.67
CA HIS A 381 8.50 -16.58 -5.39
C HIS A 381 7.79 -16.15 -4.10
N ARG A 382 8.22 -15.03 -3.50
CA ARG A 382 7.71 -14.52 -2.21
C ARG A 382 7.81 -15.56 -1.07
N HIS A 383 8.81 -16.44 -1.15
CA HIS A 383 9.26 -17.26 -0.05
C HIS A 383 10.19 -16.44 0.85
N ALA A 384 10.44 -16.89 2.07
CA ALA A 384 11.44 -16.30 2.94
C ALA A 384 12.72 -17.15 2.93
N ALA A 385 13.86 -16.50 3.19
CA ALA A 385 15.14 -17.19 3.31
C ALA A 385 16.01 -16.57 4.40
N ALA A 386 16.84 -17.40 5.03
CA ALA A 386 17.86 -16.95 5.97
C ALA A 386 19.01 -17.96 6.02
N SER A 387 20.20 -17.49 6.34
CA SER A 387 21.41 -18.32 6.39
C SER A 387 21.88 -18.57 7.83
N ILE A 388 22.22 -19.83 8.14
CA ILE A 388 22.92 -20.22 9.37
C ILE A 388 24.16 -21.02 8.97
N GLY A 389 25.33 -20.54 9.35
CA GLY A 389 26.61 -21.12 8.93
C GLY A 389 26.75 -21.09 7.40
N SER A 390 27.01 -22.25 6.79
CA SER A 390 27.10 -22.40 5.33
C SER A 390 25.82 -22.93 4.67
N ASN A 391 24.68 -22.81 5.35
CA ASN A 391 23.40 -23.30 4.84
C ASN A 391 22.44 -22.13 4.63
N VAL A 392 21.77 -22.10 3.48
CA VAL A 392 20.69 -21.16 3.18
C VAL A 392 19.35 -21.90 3.28
N TYR A 393 18.51 -21.51 4.21
CA TYR A 393 17.19 -22.10 4.45
C TYR A 393 16.13 -21.31 3.72
N ILE A 394 15.17 -22.00 3.08
CA ILE A 394 14.02 -21.39 2.42
C ILE A 394 12.72 -22.00 2.94
N PHE A 395 11.69 -21.17 3.12
CA PHE A 395 10.37 -21.63 3.55
C PHE A 395 9.24 -20.99 2.75
N GLY A 396 8.23 -21.81 2.47
CA GLY A 396 6.98 -21.38 1.88
C GLY A 396 7.13 -20.74 0.49
N GLY A 397 6.31 -19.74 0.21
CA GLY A 397 6.23 -19.05 -1.08
C GLY A 397 5.09 -19.52 -1.97
N LEU A 398 5.08 -19.01 -3.20
CA LEU A 398 4.07 -19.29 -4.22
C LEU A 398 4.70 -20.01 -5.41
N ASN A 399 4.07 -21.12 -5.81
CA ASN A 399 4.26 -21.75 -7.10
C ASN A 399 2.93 -21.73 -7.86
N GLN A 400 2.79 -20.80 -8.80
CA GLN A 400 1.54 -20.50 -9.49
C GLN A 400 0.45 -20.18 -8.46
N ASP A 401 -0.62 -20.97 -8.41
CA ASP A 401 -1.73 -20.82 -7.46
C ASP A 401 -1.51 -21.60 -6.15
N LYS A 402 -0.43 -22.39 -6.05
CA LYS A 402 -0.12 -23.20 -4.86
C LYS A 402 0.74 -22.42 -3.87
N ILE A 403 0.25 -22.29 -2.64
CA ILE A 403 1.02 -21.79 -1.51
C ILE A 403 1.78 -22.96 -0.88
N LEU A 404 3.08 -22.78 -0.64
CA LEU A 404 3.96 -23.81 -0.11
C LEU A 404 4.14 -23.67 1.41
N SER A 405 4.46 -24.78 2.08
CA SER A 405 4.82 -24.87 3.51
C SER A 405 6.09 -25.70 3.73
N SER A 406 6.83 -26.00 2.67
CA SER A 406 8.02 -26.84 2.75
C SER A 406 9.23 -26.04 3.20
N LEU A 407 10.03 -26.63 4.09
CA LEU A 407 11.31 -26.13 4.57
C LEU A 407 12.43 -26.89 3.86
N HIS A 408 13.30 -26.18 3.16
CA HIS A 408 14.48 -26.76 2.52
C HIS A 408 15.71 -25.97 2.92
N PHE A 409 16.88 -26.58 2.82
CA PHE A 409 18.14 -25.85 2.88
C PHE A 409 19.09 -26.26 1.76
N LEU A 410 19.86 -25.29 1.30
CA LEU A 410 20.98 -25.46 0.40
C LEU A 410 22.26 -25.47 1.23
N ASP A 411 22.99 -26.58 1.22
CA ASP A 411 24.39 -26.61 1.64
C ASP A 411 25.21 -25.91 0.55
N THR A 412 25.71 -24.71 0.85
CA THR A 412 26.42 -23.90 -0.15
C THR A 412 27.83 -24.42 -0.44
N LYS A 413 28.40 -25.28 0.42
CA LYS A 413 29.73 -25.88 0.18
C LYS A 413 29.65 -26.97 -0.87
N ASN A 414 28.61 -27.80 -0.80
CA ASN A 414 28.43 -28.95 -1.69
C ASN A 414 27.38 -28.69 -2.79
N LEU A 415 26.76 -27.50 -2.80
CA LEU A 415 25.63 -27.13 -3.66
C LEU A 415 24.52 -28.19 -3.65
N GLN A 416 24.18 -28.67 -2.45
CA GLN A 416 23.22 -29.76 -2.26
C GLN A 416 21.96 -29.29 -1.53
N TRP A 417 20.81 -29.50 -2.15
CA TRP A 417 19.50 -29.28 -1.56
C TRP A 417 19.07 -30.47 -0.69
N LYS A 418 18.49 -30.17 0.47
CA LYS A 418 17.81 -31.12 1.34
C LYS A 418 16.48 -30.55 1.83
N GLU A 419 15.44 -31.37 1.77
CA GLU A 419 14.18 -31.07 2.44
C GLU A 419 14.26 -31.51 3.88
N ILE A 420 13.78 -30.67 4.79
CA ILE A 420 13.80 -30.94 6.22
C ILE A 420 12.44 -31.51 6.62
N GLU A 421 12.46 -32.69 7.23
CA GLU A 421 11.27 -33.22 7.90
C GLU A 421 10.98 -32.38 9.15
N GLN A 422 9.82 -31.72 9.16
CA GLN A 422 9.47 -30.72 10.15
C GLN A 422 8.80 -31.38 11.36
N ARG A 423 9.26 -31.01 12.58
CA ARG A 423 8.67 -31.46 13.85
C ARG A 423 8.07 -30.28 14.63
N GLY A 424 7.26 -30.59 15.64
CA GLY A 424 6.63 -29.59 16.50
C GLY A 424 5.45 -28.86 15.83
N PRO A 425 4.95 -27.75 16.39
CA PRO A 425 3.92 -26.94 15.76
C PRO A 425 4.53 -26.13 14.60
N TRP A 426 4.59 -26.67 13.39
CA TRP A 426 5.16 -25.94 12.24
C TRP A 426 4.16 -24.97 11.60
N PRO A 427 4.64 -23.92 10.91
CA PRO A 427 3.80 -22.92 10.28
C PRO A 427 2.96 -23.49 9.13
N CYS A 428 1.75 -22.95 8.94
CA CYS A 428 0.94 -23.25 7.76
C CYS A 428 1.59 -22.75 6.46
N ALA A 429 1.07 -23.22 5.32
CA ALA A 429 1.47 -22.71 4.00
C ALA A 429 1.25 -21.20 3.91
N ARG A 430 2.30 -20.47 3.51
CA ARG A 430 2.29 -19.00 3.49
C ARG A 430 3.27 -18.44 2.48
N HIS A 431 3.02 -17.20 2.07
CA HIS A 431 3.94 -16.40 1.26
C HIS A 431 3.98 -14.96 1.78
N SER A 432 4.93 -14.17 1.29
CA SER A 432 5.10 -12.76 1.72
C SER A 432 5.27 -12.60 3.24
N HIS A 433 5.76 -13.64 3.91
CA HIS A 433 6.31 -13.58 5.25
C HIS A 433 7.81 -13.29 5.13
N ASP A 434 8.46 -13.06 6.26
CA ASP A 434 9.92 -12.91 6.30
C ASP A 434 10.53 -13.85 7.35
N MET A 435 11.82 -14.11 7.21
CA MET A 435 12.56 -15.04 8.07
C MET A 435 13.98 -14.52 8.30
N VAL A 436 14.45 -14.56 9.54
CA VAL A 436 15.80 -14.12 9.93
C VAL A 436 16.46 -15.17 10.80
N ALA A 437 17.79 -15.23 10.76
CA ALA A 437 18.58 -16.11 11.60
C ALA A 437 19.09 -15.36 12.84
N TYR A 438 18.93 -15.95 14.02
CA TYR A 438 19.58 -15.52 15.24
C TYR A 438 20.17 -16.74 15.94
N GLU A 439 21.49 -16.75 16.13
CA GLU A 439 22.24 -17.91 16.62
C GLU A 439 21.96 -19.18 15.79
N SER A 440 21.48 -20.27 16.42
CA SER A 440 21.12 -21.53 15.76
C SER A 440 19.64 -21.63 15.38
N GLN A 441 18.90 -20.53 15.43
CA GLN A 441 17.46 -20.53 15.22
C GLN A 441 17.04 -19.62 14.06
N LEU A 442 16.05 -20.08 13.31
CA LEU A 442 15.35 -19.27 12.31
C LEU A 442 14.08 -18.72 12.93
N PHE A 443 13.85 -17.42 12.86
CA PHE A 443 12.63 -16.78 13.30
C PHE A 443 11.81 -16.32 12.11
N MET A 444 10.50 -16.57 12.14
CA MET A 444 9.58 -16.26 11.06
C MET A 444 8.33 -15.59 11.59
N PHE A 445 7.89 -14.52 10.92
CA PHE A 445 6.70 -13.79 11.32
C PHE A 445 5.71 -13.58 10.17
N GLY A 446 4.42 -13.70 10.48
CA GLY A 446 3.32 -13.24 9.65
C GLY A 446 3.23 -13.88 8.27
N GLY A 447 2.83 -13.08 7.28
CA GLY A 447 2.57 -13.51 5.90
C GLY A 447 1.08 -13.65 5.55
N TYR A 448 0.80 -14.29 4.42
CA TYR A 448 -0.55 -14.58 3.94
C TYR A 448 -0.67 -16.04 3.55
N ASN A 449 -1.72 -16.72 4.02
CA ASN A 449 -1.94 -18.15 3.81
C ASN A 449 -2.96 -18.47 2.70
N GLY A 450 -3.43 -17.48 1.94
CA GLY A 450 -4.50 -17.65 0.95
C GLY A 450 -5.86 -17.17 1.44
N GLU A 451 -6.09 -17.15 2.76
CA GLU A 451 -7.39 -16.79 3.37
C GLU A 451 -7.29 -15.56 4.27
N LYS A 452 -6.22 -15.46 5.07
CA LYS A 452 -6.01 -14.41 6.05
C LYS A 452 -4.56 -13.96 6.12
N VAL A 453 -4.40 -12.72 6.55
CA VAL A 453 -3.10 -12.18 6.97
C VAL A 453 -2.77 -12.76 8.35
N LEU A 454 -1.50 -13.08 8.57
CA LEU A 454 -1.00 -13.76 9.76
C LEU A 454 -0.19 -12.81 10.66
N ASP A 455 -0.20 -13.08 11.95
CA ASP A 455 0.52 -12.38 13.04
C ASP A 455 1.29 -13.36 13.95
N ASP A 456 1.46 -14.61 13.53
CA ASP A 456 2.14 -15.64 14.32
C ASP A 456 3.67 -15.51 14.19
N LEU A 457 4.38 -15.75 15.31
CA LEU A 457 5.83 -15.82 15.39
C LEU A 457 6.26 -17.26 15.64
N TYR A 458 7.09 -17.79 14.77
CA TYR A 458 7.68 -19.11 14.92
C TYR A 458 9.20 -19.04 15.04
N SER A 459 9.77 -19.97 15.81
CA SER A 459 11.19 -20.28 15.77
C SER A 459 11.39 -21.72 15.31
N PHE A 460 12.43 -21.95 14.52
CA PHE A 460 12.90 -23.27 14.10
C PHE A 460 14.32 -23.47 14.60
N ASP A 461 14.52 -24.50 15.41
CA ASP A 461 15.85 -24.89 15.86
C ASP A 461 16.46 -25.88 14.86
N VAL A 462 17.58 -25.49 14.25
CA VAL A 462 18.22 -26.28 13.20
C VAL A 462 18.91 -27.54 13.71
N GLN A 463 19.16 -27.65 15.02
CA GLN A 463 19.80 -28.81 15.64
C GLN A 463 18.79 -29.93 15.90
N SER A 464 17.65 -29.59 16.48
CA SER A 464 16.55 -30.53 16.78
C SER A 464 15.58 -30.75 15.61
N CYS A 465 15.69 -29.93 14.56
CA CYS A 465 14.77 -29.89 13.42
C CYS A 465 13.30 -29.72 13.84
N SER A 466 13.05 -28.90 14.87
CA SER A 466 11.72 -28.68 15.41
C SER A 466 11.32 -27.21 15.35
N TRP A 467 10.09 -26.97 14.92
CA TRP A 467 9.41 -25.70 15.06
C TRP A 467 8.85 -25.52 16.46
N LYS A 468 8.71 -24.25 16.85
CA LYS A 468 8.04 -23.80 18.06
C LYS A 468 7.23 -22.54 17.75
N LEU A 469 5.99 -22.52 18.20
CA LEU A 469 5.18 -21.30 18.21
C LEU A 469 5.62 -20.45 19.40
N GLU A 470 6.11 -19.25 19.13
CA GLU A 470 6.68 -18.40 20.17
C GLU A 470 5.60 -17.58 20.88
N MET A 471 5.54 -17.77 22.19
CA MET A 471 4.70 -16.99 23.09
C MET A 471 5.59 -15.93 23.73
N VAL A 472 5.32 -14.66 23.40
CA VAL A 472 6.08 -13.50 23.88
C VAL A 472 5.13 -12.42 24.35
N SER A 473 5.56 -11.65 25.35
CA SER A 473 4.74 -10.63 26.00
C SER A 473 4.94 -9.26 25.35
N GLY A 474 4.13 -8.26 25.70
CA GLY A 474 4.29 -6.87 25.21
C GLY A 474 3.34 -6.48 24.07
N LYS A 475 3.63 -5.36 23.41
CA LYS A 475 2.78 -4.82 22.32
C LYS A 475 2.98 -5.62 21.04
N TRP A 476 2.15 -6.65 20.87
CA TRP A 476 2.21 -7.58 19.74
C TRP A 476 2.07 -6.87 18.37
N PRO A 477 2.91 -7.19 17.37
CA PRO A 477 2.76 -6.62 16.04
C PRO A 477 1.48 -7.11 15.35
N GLN A 478 0.73 -6.20 14.73
CA GLN A 478 -0.46 -6.56 13.96
C GLN A 478 -0.12 -7.49 12.79
N ALA A 479 -1.10 -8.34 12.43
CA ALA A 479 -1.04 -9.24 11.29
C ALA A 479 -0.63 -8.50 10.02
N ARG A 480 0.45 -8.96 9.38
CA ARG A 480 1.00 -8.30 8.19
C ARG A 480 1.75 -9.24 7.28
N PHE A 481 1.83 -8.86 6.01
CA PHE A 481 2.63 -9.51 4.98
C PHE A 481 3.39 -8.48 4.15
N SER A 482 4.42 -8.90 3.42
CA SER A 482 5.33 -8.01 2.69
C SER A 482 6.04 -6.98 3.57
N HIS A 483 6.23 -7.29 4.85
CA HIS A 483 7.07 -6.55 5.77
C HIS A 483 8.54 -6.99 5.59
N SER A 484 9.46 -6.28 6.24
CA SER A 484 10.87 -6.67 6.34
C SER A 484 11.21 -6.99 7.79
N MET A 485 11.95 -8.07 8.01
CA MET A 485 12.55 -8.44 9.29
C MET A 485 14.05 -8.21 9.26
N PHE A 486 14.62 -7.92 10.43
CA PHE A 486 16.07 -7.81 10.60
C PHE A 486 16.49 -8.24 12.01
N VAL A 487 17.77 -8.51 12.17
CA VAL A 487 18.38 -8.81 13.47
C VAL A 487 19.41 -7.75 13.78
N TYR A 488 19.36 -7.19 14.98
CA TYR A 488 20.36 -6.27 15.50
C TYR A 488 20.68 -6.65 16.93
N LYS A 489 21.92 -7.09 17.18
CA LYS A 489 22.35 -7.67 18.46
C LYS A 489 21.36 -8.78 18.87
N HIS A 490 20.70 -8.67 20.02
CA HIS A 490 19.74 -9.65 20.55
C HIS A 490 18.28 -9.27 20.27
N VAL A 491 18.04 -8.39 19.30
CA VAL A 491 16.72 -7.86 18.97
C VAL A 491 16.33 -8.24 17.54
N ILE A 492 15.10 -8.74 17.38
CA ILE A 492 14.47 -8.92 16.07
C ILE A 492 13.57 -7.72 15.79
N GLY A 493 13.80 -7.04 14.68
CA GLY A 493 12.96 -5.92 14.24
C GLY A 493 12.03 -6.30 13.10
N ILE A 494 10.86 -5.65 13.06
CA ILE A 494 9.86 -5.75 12.00
C ILE A 494 9.47 -4.35 11.57
N ILE A 495 9.53 -4.07 10.27
CA ILE A 495 9.15 -2.78 9.70
C ILE A 495 8.30 -2.94 8.43
N GLY A 496 7.36 -2.01 8.23
CA GLY A 496 6.52 -1.94 7.04
C GLY A 496 5.50 -3.07 6.89
N GLY A 497 5.17 -3.37 5.64
CA GLY A 497 4.19 -4.38 5.26
C GLY A 497 2.74 -3.89 5.14
N CYS A 498 1.85 -4.84 4.85
CA CYS A 498 0.43 -4.62 4.57
C CYS A 498 -0.42 -5.52 5.50
N PRO A 499 -1.58 -5.06 6.02
CA PRO A 499 -2.32 -3.82 5.72
C PRO A 499 -1.57 -2.53 6.07
N VAL A 500 -1.69 -1.50 5.24
CA VAL A 500 -1.17 -0.15 5.57
C VAL A 500 -2.18 0.54 6.48
N SER A 501 -2.14 0.22 7.78
CA SER A 501 -2.94 0.89 8.81
C SER A 501 -2.07 1.91 9.57
N ARG A 502 -2.69 2.84 10.31
CA ARG A 502 -1.96 3.87 11.10
C ARG A 502 -0.90 3.29 12.04
N ASN A 503 -1.02 2.01 12.45
CA ASN A 503 -0.09 1.34 13.37
C ASN A 503 0.98 0.48 12.66
N CYS A 504 0.96 0.39 11.32
CA CYS A 504 1.93 -0.40 10.56
C CYS A 504 3.20 0.38 10.19
N HIS A 505 3.24 1.67 10.55
CA HIS A 505 4.42 2.53 10.45
C HIS A 505 5.33 2.46 11.70
N ASP A 506 4.91 1.74 12.74
CA ASP A 506 5.72 1.52 13.93
C ASP A 506 6.83 0.50 13.62
N LEU A 507 8.06 0.82 14.04
CA LEU A 507 9.14 -0.17 14.13
C LEU A 507 8.87 -1.05 15.36
N VAL A 508 8.67 -2.34 15.15
CA VAL A 508 8.36 -3.28 16.23
C VAL A 508 9.59 -4.14 16.51
N LEU A 509 10.01 -4.19 17.77
CA LEU A 509 11.27 -4.81 18.20
C LEU A 509 10.98 -5.89 19.25
N LEU A 510 11.44 -7.11 19.02
CA LEU A 510 11.40 -8.21 19.99
C LEU A 510 12.77 -8.34 20.63
N ASP A 511 12.85 -8.08 21.92
CA ASP A 511 14.01 -8.43 22.72
C ASP A 511 13.99 -9.95 22.98
N LEU A 512 15.00 -10.66 22.48
CA LEU A 512 15.09 -12.12 22.64
C LEU A 512 15.55 -12.54 24.04
N LYS A 513 16.26 -11.68 24.78
CA LYS A 513 16.69 -11.95 26.16
C LYS A 513 15.50 -11.85 27.11
N HIS A 514 14.72 -10.78 26.99
CA HIS A 514 13.56 -10.52 27.85
C HIS A 514 12.24 -11.07 27.29
N ARG A 515 12.25 -11.54 26.05
CA ARG A 515 11.08 -12.13 25.36
C ARG A 515 9.89 -11.16 25.32
N LEU A 516 10.20 -9.90 25.05
CA LEU A 516 9.27 -8.77 25.13
C LEU A 516 9.23 -8.00 23.80
N TRP A 517 8.02 -7.79 23.26
CA TRP A 517 7.76 -6.89 22.17
C TRP A 517 7.62 -5.45 22.65
N ARG A 518 8.34 -4.55 21.99
CA ARG A 518 8.20 -3.10 22.10
C ARG A 518 7.95 -2.48 20.73
N SER A 519 7.34 -1.32 20.73
CA SER A 519 6.97 -0.59 19.52
C SER A 519 7.53 0.81 19.61
N VAL A 520 8.34 1.17 18.63
CA VAL A 520 8.98 2.48 18.51
C VAL A 520 8.27 3.23 17.39
N ARG A 521 7.79 4.43 17.69
CA ARG A 521 7.26 5.31 16.65
C ARG A 521 8.43 5.95 15.93
N LEU A 522 8.44 5.75 14.61
CA LEU A 522 9.31 6.50 13.73
C LEU A 522 8.63 7.85 13.45
N ASP A 523 9.41 8.91 13.29
CA ASP A 523 8.93 10.27 12.99
C ASP A 523 8.34 10.42 11.56
N PHE A 524 7.77 9.35 11.01
CA PHE A 524 7.24 9.33 9.66
C PHE A 524 5.90 10.06 9.56
N MET A 525 6.00 11.25 9.00
CA MET A 525 5.00 11.93 8.17
C MET A 525 4.51 11.03 7.02
N ASN A 526 3.37 10.35 7.15
CA ASN A 526 2.34 10.02 6.13
C ASN A 526 2.72 9.69 4.64
N LYS A 527 3.99 9.42 4.29
CA LYS A 527 4.47 9.36 2.89
C LYS A 527 4.99 7.98 2.50
N GLU A 528 5.79 7.31 3.33
CA GLU A 528 6.44 6.05 2.91
C GLU A 528 5.59 4.82 3.23
N LEU A 529 5.52 3.87 2.29
CA LEU A 529 4.67 2.67 2.42
C LEU A 529 5.48 1.46 2.91
N LEU A 530 6.76 1.37 2.57
CA LEU A 530 7.67 0.28 2.99
C LEU A 530 7.07 -1.14 2.81
N VAL A 531 6.22 -1.30 1.78
CA VAL A 531 5.62 -2.58 1.43
C VAL A 531 6.54 -3.26 0.42
N ARG A 532 7.06 -4.45 0.75
CA ARG A 532 8.08 -5.19 -0.02
C ARG A 532 9.40 -4.40 -0.18
N SER A 533 9.75 -3.62 0.84
CA SER A 533 11.11 -3.09 1.02
C SER A 533 12.08 -4.20 1.42
N THR A 534 13.36 -3.89 1.46
CA THR A 534 14.37 -4.69 2.15
C THR A 534 14.92 -3.91 3.34
N ALA A 535 15.35 -4.62 4.38
CA ALA A 535 15.92 -4.07 5.61
C ALA A 535 17.29 -4.70 5.83
N SER A 536 18.33 -3.89 5.98
CA SER A 536 19.73 -4.30 6.05
C SER A 536 20.42 -3.57 7.19
N VAL A 537 21.04 -4.30 8.13
CA VAL A 537 21.72 -3.71 9.28
C VAL A 537 23.22 -3.62 9.01
N ILE A 538 23.79 -2.43 9.12
CA ILE A 538 25.23 -2.18 8.97
C ILE A 538 25.70 -1.41 10.20
N GLY A 539 26.57 -2.04 11.01
CA GLY A 539 26.91 -1.51 12.33
C GLY A 539 25.65 -1.29 13.18
N ASP A 540 25.39 -0.04 13.56
CA ASP A 540 24.22 0.38 14.34
C ASP A 540 23.09 0.97 13.49
N ASP A 541 23.25 1.00 12.17
CA ASP A 541 22.29 1.63 11.26
C ASP A 541 21.45 0.59 10.52
N LEU A 542 20.13 0.77 10.56
CA LEU A 542 19.17 0.06 9.73
C LEU A 542 18.96 0.83 8.43
N ILE A 543 19.30 0.20 7.32
CA ILE A 543 19.10 0.70 5.97
C ILE A 543 17.88 0.03 5.36
N VAL A 544 16.87 0.83 5.01
CA VAL A 544 15.64 0.36 4.37
C VAL A 544 15.61 0.87 2.94
N ILE A 545 15.52 -0.04 1.98
CA ILE A 545 15.58 0.29 0.55
C ILE A 545 14.27 -0.10 -0.13
N GLY A 546 13.75 0.83 -0.93
CA GLY A 546 12.60 0.66 -1.79
C GLY A 546 11.32 0.27 -1.06
N GLY A 547 10.51 -0.56 -1.71
CA GLY A 547 9.12 -0.81 -1.33
C GLY A 547 8.16 0.22 -1.94
N GLY A 548 6.86 0.02 -1.72
CA GLY A 548 5.84 0.91 -2.28
C GLY A 548 4.50 0.22 -2.57
N ALA A 549 3.58 0.96 -3.19
CA ALA A 549 2.34 0.39 -3.72
C ALA A 549 1.98 0.92 -5.11
N ALA A 550 1.41 0.05 -5.94
CA ALA A 550 0.73 0.43 -7.16
C ALA A 550 -0.75 0.60 -6.85
N CYS A 551 -1.29 1.78 -7.13
CA CYS A 551 -2.71 2.04 -7.17
C CYS A 551 -3.13 2.34 -8.60
N TYR A 552 -4.21 1.73 -9.07
CA TYR A 552 -4.76 2.01 -10.40
C TYR A 552 -5.09 3.50 -10.59
N ALA A 553 -5.59 4.16 -9.55
CA ALA A 553 -5.99 5.57 -9.59
C ALA A 553 -4.80 6.54 -9.54
N PHE A 554 -3.78 6.26 -8.71
CA PHE A 554 -2.70 7.21 -8.42
C PHE A 554 -1.35 6.83 -9.06
N GLY A 555 -1.26 5.66 -9.69
CA GLY A 555 -0.01 5.12 -10.23
C GLY A 555 0.81 4.38 -9.18
N THR A 556 2.09 4.19 -9.48
CA THR A 556 3.02 3.54 -8.58
C THR A 556 3.70 4.58 -7.70
N LYS A 557 3.66 4.35 -6.39
CA LYS A 557 4.45 5.09 -5.42
C LYS A 557 5.54 4.17 -4.87
N PHE A 558 6.80 4.55 -5.05
CA PHE A 558 7.93 3.92 -4.40
C PHE A 558 8.26 4.62 -3.10
N SER A 559 8.98 3.91 -2.23
CA SER A 559 9.52 4.53 -1.02
C SER A 559 10.98 4.96 -1.23
N GLU A 560 11.36 6.05 -0.60
CA GLU A 560 12.74 6.54 -0.62
C GLU A 560 13.66 5.68 0.26
N PRO A 561 14.97 5.59 -0.04
CA PRO A 561 15.94 4.94 0.84
C PRO A 561 16.08 5.68 2.18
N VAL A 562 16.04 4.90 3.26
CA VAL A 562 15.97 5.41 4.63
C VAL A 562 17.05 4.79 5.49
N LYS A 563 17.60 5.59 6.39
CA LYS A 563 18.56 5.18 7.41
C LYS A 563 18.02 5.49 8.81
N ILE A 564 18.04 4.49 9.70
CA ILE A 564 17.56 4.57 11.08
C ILE A 564 18.67 4.11 12.03
N ASN A 565 19.04 4.92 13.01
CA ASN A 565 20.02 4.52 14.01
C ASN A 565 19.38 3.66 15.11
N LEU A 566 19.78 2.40 15.21
CA LEU A 566 19.20 1.43 16.15
C LEU A 566 19.80 1.53 17.56
N LEU A 567 20.99 2.10 17.73
CA LEU A 567 21.64 2.20 19.04
C LEU A 567 20.78 3.00 20.04
N GLN A 568 20.21 4.11 19.58
CA GLN A 568 19.28 4.93 20.36
C GLN A 568 18.08 4.13 20.88
N SER A 569 17.67 3.06 20.19
CA SER A 569 16.53 2.23 20.60
C SER A 569 16.90 1.26 21.73
N LEU A 570 18.18 0.90 21.85
CA LEU A 570 18.68 0.03 22.91
C LEU A 570 19.08 0.81 24.17
N THR A 571 19.57 2.05 24.03
CA THR A 571 19.93 2.89 25.18
C THR A 571 18.71 3.36 25.97
N MET A 572 17.57 3.54 25.31
CA MET A 572 16.31 3.85 26.01
C MET A 572 15.82 2.68 26.89
N SER A 573 16.15 1.42 26.53
CA SER A 573 15.74 0.25 27.33
C SER A 573 16.50 0.06 28.64
N GLU A 574 17.74 0.54 28.80
CA GLU A 574 18.46 0.37 30.08
C GLU A 574 17.87 1.30 31.16
N ASN A 575 17.48 2.52 30.77
CA ASN A 575 16.84 3.47 31.69
C ASN A 575 15.39 3.09 32.04
N ASP A 576 14.64 2.50 31.10
CA ASP A 576 13.26 2.07 31.34
C ASP A 576 13.16 0.82 32.22
N VAL A 577 14.18 -0.06 32.20
CA VAL A 577 14.23 -1.23 33.08
C VAL A 577 14.49 -0.83 34.53
N GLU A 578 15.29 0.22 34.79
CA GLU A 578 15.44 0.79 36.13
C GLU A 578 14.19 1.57 36.58
N ALA A 579 13.57 2.36 35.69
CA ALA A 579 12.34 3.09 36.01
C ALA A 579 11.12 2.17 36.24
N SER A 580 11.08 1.00 35.59
CA SER A 580 9.99 0.02 35.75
C SER A 580 10.11 -0.87 37.00
N ILE A 581 11.22 -0.76 37.75
CA ILE A 581 11.38 -1.37 39.07
C ILE A 581 10.77 -0.48 40.17
N GLU A 582 10.69 0.83 39.97
CA GLU A 582 10.20 1.76 41.01
C GLU A 582 8.71 2.15 40.91
N VAL A 583 8.02 1.84 39.80
CA VAL A 583 6.60 2.27 39.60
C VAL A 583 5.58 1.11 39.71
N LYS A 584 5.96 -0.06 40.26
CA LYS A 584 4.99 -1.10 40.62
C LYS A 584 4.32 -0.82 41.96
N THR A 585 3.50 0.22 42.00
CA THR A 585 2.38 0.28 42.94
C THR A 585 1.27 1.09 42.31
N GLU A 586 0.12 0.42 42.15
CA GLU A 586 -1.21 0.95 41.81
C GLU A 586 -1.69 0.90 40.33
N ALA A 587 -2.91 0.35 40.21
CA ALA A 587 -3.80 0.19 39.05
C ALA A 587 -3.54 -0.97 38.05
N SER A 588 -3.96 -2.19 38.42
CA SER A 588 -4.14 -3.31 37.48
C SER A 588 -5.47 -3.18 36.69
N LEU A 589 -5.40 -2.96 35.38
CA LEU A 589 -6.52 -3.20 34.46
C LEU A 589 -6.73 -4.72 34.31
N SER A 590 -7.89 -5.23 34.76
CA SER A 590 -8.16 -6.67 34.80
C SER A 590 -8.37 -7.27 33.39
N GLN A 591 -7.67 -8.35 33.07
CA GLN A 591 -7.78 -9.03 31.77
C GLN A 591 -9.14 -9.77 31.63
N PRO A 592 -9.73 -9.84 30.42
CA PRO A 592 -11.02 -10.46 30.21
C PRO A 592 -10.99 -11.98 30.46
N CYS A 593 -11.91 -12.45 31.29
CA CYS A 593 -11.96 -13.83 31.77
C CYS A 593 -13.09 -14.65 31.11
N VAL A 594 -12.89 -15.97 31.02
CA VAL A 594 -13.92 -16.96 30.64
C VAL A 594 -13.94 -18.11 31.65
N ILE A 595 -15.09 -18.77 31.80
CA ILE A 595 -15.26 -20.00 32.58
C ILE A 595 -15.52 -21.16 31.63
N GLN A 596 -14.73 -22.22 31.74
CA GLN A 596 -14.88 -23.45 30.97
C GLN A 596 -15.64 -24.49 31.79
N LEU A 597 -16.63 -25.13 31.18
CA LEU A 597 -17.42 -26.23 31.74
C LEU A 597 -17.55 -27.38 30.74
N GLU A 598 -17.67 -28.62 31.24
CA GLU A 598 -17.99 -29.76 30.37
C GLU A 598 -19.35 -29.57 29.69
N ARG A 599 -19.45 -30.01 28.43
CA ARG A 599 -20.68 -29.84 27.62
C ARG A 599 -21.93 -30.37 28.32
N LYS A 600 -21.82 -31.44 29.13
CA LYS A 600 -22.96 -32.04 29.87
C LYS A 600 -23.55 -31.11 30.93
N TYR A 601 -22.77 -30.18 31.47
CA TYR A 601 -23.19 -29.20 32.49
C TYR A 601 -23.41 -27.79 31.94
N ALA A 602 -23.20 -27.57 30.63
CA ALA A 602 -23.24 -26.26 30.00
C ALA A 602 -24.59 -25.53 30.16
N LYS A 603 -25.72 -26.25 30.16
CA LYS A 603 -27.05 -25.66 30.32
C LYS A 603 -27.23 -25.10 31.75
N LEU A 604 -26.95 -25.94 32.76
CA LEU A 604 -27.04 -25.54 34.16
C LEU A 604 -26.07 -24.41 34.51
N GLY A 605 -24.81 -24.51 34.06
CA GLY A 605 -23.81 -23.46 34.26
C GLY A 605 -24.20 -22.13 33.60
N LYS A 606 -24.76 -22.17 32.40
CA LYS A 606 -25.27 -20.96 31.72
C LYS A 606 -26.41 -20.31 32.50
N ASP A 607 -27.34 -21.10 33.02
CA ASP A 607 -28.49 -20.60 33.77
C ASP A 607 -28.05 -19.94 35.10
N ILE A 608 -27.08 -20.54 35.80
CA ILE A 608 -26.45 -19.96 37.00
C ILE A 608 -25.76 -18.63 36.65
N LEU A 609 -24.89 -18.63 35.64
CA LEU A 609 -24.15 -17.43 35.25
C LEU A 609 -25.07 -16.29 34.81
N LYS A 610 -26.17 -16.61 34.12
CA LYS A 610 -27.15 -15.62 33.67
C LYS A 610 -27.98 -15.06 34.83
N ASN A 611 -28.42 -15.90 35.77
CA ASN A 611 -29.26 -15.46 36.89
C ASN A 611 -28.55 -14.50 37.84
N PHE A 612 -27.24 -14.67 38.04
CA PHE A 612 -26.45 -13.82 38.93
C PHE A 612 -25.78 -12.62 38.22
N GLY A 613 -26.08 -12.40 36.94
CA GLY A 613 -25.45 -11.33 36.14
C GLY A 613 -23.95 -11.52 35.94
N TRP A 614 -23.48 -12.76 36.01
CA TRP A 614 -22.08 -13.13 35.88
C TRP A 614 -21.67 -13.47 34.46
N LEU A 615 -22.63 -13.72 33.57
CA LEU A 615 -22.39 -13.93 32.16
C LEU A 615 -22.27 -12.60 31.43
N ASP A 616 -21.16 -12.39 30.72
CA ASP A 616 -20.99 -11.26 29.82
C ASP A 616 -21.74 -11.54 28.51
N LEU A 617 -22.85 -10.83 28.32
CA LEU A 617 -23.75 -11.00 27.17
C LEU A 617 -23.23 -10.34 25.88
N GLU A 618 -22.21 -9.48 25.96
CA GLU A 618 -21.62 -8.83 24.79
C GLU A 618 -20.64 -9.75 24.04
N ARG A 619 -20.16 -10.81 24.71
CA ARG A 619 -19.23 -11.81 24.17
C ARG A 619 -19.94 -13.14 23.92
N LYS A 620 -19.63 -13.78 22.79
CA LYS A 620 -20.23 -15.08 22.43
C LYS A 620 -19.66 -16.23 23.24
N VAL A 621 -20.54 -17.12 23.69
CA VAL A 621 -20.21 -18.46 24.21
C VAL A 621 -19.69 -19.33 23.05
N TYR A 622 -18.59 -20.06 23.26
CA TYR A 622 -17.97 -20.90 22.24
C TYR A 622 -17.55 -22.27 22.79
N SER A 623 -17.32 -23.24 21.91
CA SER A 623 -16.83 -24.57 22.27
C SER A 623 -15.31 -24.67 22.18
N HIS A 624 -14.69 -25.41 23.09
CA HIS A 624 -13.25 -25.68 23.15
C HIS A 624 -12.98 -27.19 23.06
N GLU A 625 -11.78 -27.59 22.61
CA GLU A 625 -11.33 -28.99 22.48
C GLU A 625 -12.34 -29.91 21.78
N LYS A 626 -12.58 -29.67 20.48
CA LYS A 626 -13.49 -30.48 19.63
C LYS A 626 -14.92 -30.62 20.20
N GLY A 627 -15.35 -29.70 21.07
CA GLY A 627 -16.70 -29.66 21.61
C GLY A 627 -16.88 -30.34 22.97
N LEU A 628 -15.82 -30.84 23.60
CA LEU A 628 -15.92 -31.45 24.93
C LEU A 628 -16.30 -30.43 26.01
N TYR A 629 -15.82 -29.19 25.85
CA TYR A 629 -16.03 -28.09 26.78
C TYR A 629 -16.72 -26.89 26.13
N ILE A 630 -17.46 -26.13 26.93
CA ILE A 630 -18.11 -24.87 26.58
C ILE A 630 -17.52 -23.75 27.44
N CYS A 631 -17.07 -22.69 26.79
CA CYS A 631 -16.46 -21.51 27.41
C CYS A 631 -17.47 -20.36 27.47
N PHE A 632 -17.74 -19.88 28.68
CA PHE A 632 -18.65 -18.79 28.99
C PHE A 632 -17.87 -17.52 29.33
N PRO A 633 -18.04 -16.42 28.57
CA PRO A 633 -17.50 -15.12 28.94
C PRO A 633 -18.14 -14.62 30.23
N VAL A 634 -17.33 -14.20 31.19
CA VAL A 634 -17.81 -13.76 32.50
C VAL A 634 -17.46 -12.31 32.81
N THR A 635 -18.31 -11.67 33.60
CA THR A 635 -18.13 -10.28 34.03
C THR A 635 -17.02 -10.16 35.08
N GLU A 636 -16.48 -8.95 35.26
CA GLU A 636 -15.45 -8.66 36.27
C GLU A 636 -15.91 -9.05 37.69
N LYS A 637 -17.22 -8.91 37.95
CA LYS A 637 -17.86 -9.30 39.22
C LYS A 637 -17.61 -10.77 39.59
N LEU A 638 -17.68 -11.69 38.63
CA LEU A 638 -17.37 -13.10 38.89
C LEU A 638 -15.85 -13.38 38.85
N SER A 639 -15.11 -12.64 38.02
CA SER A 639 -13.64 -12.77 37.95
C SER A 639 -12.98 -12.48 39.30
N ALA A 640 -13.47 -11.47 40.03
CA ALA A 640 -13.01 -11.13 41.37
C ALA A 640 -13.35 -12.21 42.41
N LEU A 641 -14.58 -12.75 42.38
CA LEU A 641 -15.04 -13.80 43.31
C LEU A 641 -14.26 -15.12 43.18
N PHE A 642 -13.71 -15.42 42.00
CA PHE A 642 -12.82 -16.58 41.80
C PHE A 642 -11.40 -16.34 42.33
N HIS A 643 -10.93 -15.09 42.45
CA HIS A 643 -9.60 -14.78 42.97
C HIS A 643 -9.55 -14.79 44.51
N GLU A 644 -10.58 -14.29 45.19
CA GLU A 644 -10.57 -14.19 46.66
C GLU A 644 -10.50 -15.54 47.40
N LYS A 645 -11.09 -16.61 46.84
CA LYS A 645 -11.09 -17.93 47.49
C LYS A 645 -10.00 -18.89 47.05
N GLN A 646 -9.24 -18.58 45.99
CA GLN A 646 -8.09 -19.40 45.60
C GLN A 646 -6.87 -19.18 46.54
N LEU A 647 -6.90 -18.08 47.30
CA LEU A 647 -5.99 -17.80 48.41
C LEU A 647 -6.34 -18.55 49.71
N LEU A 648 -7.57 -19.09 49.84
CA LEU A 648 -8.00 -19.85 51.04
C LEU A 648 -7.93 -21.38 50.88
N ASP A 649 -7.88 -21.92 49.65
CA ASP A 649 -7.93 -23.38 49.39
C ASP A 649 -6.53 -24.06 49.44
N LYS A 650 -5.51 -23.46 50.09
CA LYS A 650 -4.20 -24.11 50.30
C LYS A 650 -4.06 -24.87 51.62
N ASP A 651 -5.00 -24.69 52.55
CA ASP A 651 -5.02 -25.43 53.80
C ASP A 651 -6.36 -26.15 53.90
N LEU A 652 -6.34 -27.48 53.66
CA LEU A 652 -7.21 -28.53 54.22
C LEU A 652 -7.19 -29.74 53.28
N GLU A 653 -6.17 -30.57 53.43
CA GLU A 653 -6.30 -31.99 53.15
C GLU A 653 -7.20 -32.61 54.23
N GLY A 654 -8.29 -33.28 53.83
CA GLY A 654 -8.98 -34.26 54.66
C GLY A 654 -10.51 -34.15 54.74
N SER A 655 -11.14 -35.29 54.45
CA SER A 655 -12.43 -35.76 54.97
C SER A 655 -13.73 -35.29 54.30
N GLU A 656 -14.38 -36.28 53.66
CA GLU A 656 -15.83 -36.58 53.70
C GLU A 656 -16.83 -35.44 53.47
N ASP A 657 -17.45 -35.42 52.28
CA ASP A 657 -18.92 -35.48 52.18
C ASP A 657 -19.37 -35.68 50.71
N ASN A 658 -19.53 -36.95 50.32
CA ASN A 658 -20.05 -37.36 49.02
C ASN A 658 -21.60 -37.36 48.99
N HIS A 659 -22.26 -36.54 49.83
CA HIS A 659 -23.69 -36.68 50.07
C HIS A 659 -24.59 -35.60 49.42
N LEU A 660 -24.04 -34.53 48.83
CA LEU A 660 -24.87 -33.45 48.25
C LEU A 660 -25.18 -33.61 46.75
N THR A 661 -24.37 -34.36 46.00
CA THR A 661 -24.51 -34.45 44.53
C THR A 661 -25.71 -35.30 44.07
N SER A 662 -26.28 -36.14 44.94
CA SER A 662 -27.44 -37.00 44.60
C SER A 662 -28.80 -36.35 44.85
N GLN A 663 -28.88 -35.22 45.57
CA GLN A 663 -30.15 -34.51 45.83
C GLN A 663 -30.37 -33.28 44.92
N LEU A 664 -29.35 -32.71 44.30
CA LEU A 664 -29.44 -31.46 43.53
C LEU A 664 -29.88 -31.62 42.06
N THR A 665 -30.06 -32.85 41.56
CA THR A 665 -30.57 -33.12 40.21
C THR A 665 -32.11 -33.18 40.13
N LYS A 666 -32.83 -33.00 41.25
CA LYS A 666 -34.29 -32.87 41.27
C LYS A 666 -34.73 -31.49 41.78
N GLY A 667 -34.98 -30.58 40.84
CA GLY A 667 -36.05 -29.58 40.99
C GLY A 667 -35.78 -28.32 41.82
N LEU A 668 -34.54 -27.82 41.91
CA LEU A 668 -34.29 -26.49 42.47
C LEU A 668 -34.32 -25.42 41.36
N SER A 669 -35.21 -24.43 41.52
CA SER A 669 -35.24 -23.27 40.65
C SER A 669 -34.01 -22.38 40.97
N PRO A 670 -33.23 -21.93 39.98
CA PRO A 670 -32.04 -21.12 40.23
C PRO A 670 -32.36 -19.67 40.69
N LYS A 671 -33.55 -19.45 41.27
CA LYS A 671 -34.02 -18.17 41.85
C LYS A 671 -33.94 -18.13 43.39
N GLU A 672 -33.64 -19.23 44.06
CA GLU A 672 -33.72 -19.35 45.54
C GLU A 672 -32.36 -19.60 46.23
N ILE A 673 -31.25 -19.60 45.48
CA ILE A 673 -29.91 -19.86 46.01
C ILE A 673 -29.10 -18.57 46.20
N SER A 674 -28.21 -18.54 47.19
CA SER A 674 -27.29 -17.42 47.42
C SER A 674 -26.09 -17.45 46.45
N SER A 675 -25.41 -16.32 46.30
CA SER A 675 -24.21 -16.20 45.44
C SER A 675 -23.06 -17.12 45.86
N SER A 676 -22.91 -17.40 47.15
CA SER A 676 -21.88 -18.33 47.66
C SER A 676 -22.18 -19.78 47.30
N VAL A 677 -23.45 -20.19 47.37
CA VAL A 677 -23.90 -21.53 46.99
C VAL A 677 -23.79 -21.74 45.47
N ALA A 678 -24.13 -20.72 44.68
CA ALA A 678 -23.99 -20.75 43.22
C ALA A 678 -22.52 -20.89 42.76
N LEU A 679 -21.58 -20.25 43.47
CA LEU A 679 -20.15 -20.35 43.16
C LEU A 679 -19.59 -21.75 43.48
N ASN A 680 -19.96 -22.32 44.63
CA ASN A 680 -19.56 -23.68 45.02
C ASN A 680 -20.14 -24.72 44.04
N LEU A 681 -21.38 -24.55 43.61
CA LEU A 681 -22.01 -25.41 42.61
C LEU A 681 -21.27 -25.35 41.27
N LEU A 682 -20.82 -24.16 40.82
CA LEU A 682 -19.98 -24.06 39.61
C LEU A 682 -18.64 -24.81 39.77
N LYS A 683 -18.00 -24.74 40.95
CA LYS A 683 -16.76 -25.50 41.24
C LYS A 683 -17.00 -27.02 41.20
N GLU A 684 -18.07 -27.51 41.82
CA GLU A 684 -18.45 -28.94 41.81
C GLU A 684 -18.77 -29.46 40.41
N LEU A 685 -19.29 -28.60 39.53
CA LEU A 685 -19.52 -28.91 38.11
C LEU A 685 -18.22 -28.89 37.27
N GLY A 686 -17.06 -28.66 37.91
CA GLY A 686 -15.75 -28.65 37.26
C GLY A 686 -15.41 -27.34 36.54
N ALA A 687 -16.01 -26.20 36.93
CA ALA A 687 -15.73 -24.90 36.31
C ALA A 687 -14.26 -24.49 36.47
N ARG A 688 -13.57 -24.23 35.36
CA ARG A 688 -12.20 -23.72 35.34
C ARG A 688 -12.14 -22.30 34.79
N LYS A 689 -11.42 -21.42 35.49
CA LYS A 689 -11.17 -20.03 35.08
C LYS A 689 -10.04 -20.00 34.05
N PHE A 690 -10.25 -19.33 32.92
CA PHE A 690 -9.22 -19.07 31.92
C PHE A 690 -9.13 -17.58 31.61
N THR A 691 -7.90 -17.06 31.52
CA THR A 691 -7.61 -15.74 30.97
C THR A 691 -7.60 -15.81 29.45
N ASN A 692 -8.47 -15.04 28.82
CA ASN A 692 -8.72 -15.18 27.39
C ASN A 692 -7.72 -14.35 26.56
N VAL A 693 -6.68 -15.00 26.03
CA VAL A 693 -5.71 -14.38 25.10
C VAL A 693 -6.00 -14.79 23.64
N ALA A 694 -6.90 -15.74 23.41
CA ALA A 694 -7.22 -16.26 22.09
C ALA A 694 -8.72 -16.18 21.84
N VAL A 695 -9.11 -15.33 20.87
CA VAL A 695 -10.47 -15.03 20.39
C VAL A 695 -11.04 -13.75 21.02
N GLU A 696 -10.85 -12.62 20.32
CA GLU A 696 -11.88 -11.58 20.27
C GLU A 696 -13.20 -12.26 19.88
N ALA A 697 -14.03 -12.55 20.87
CA ALA A 697 -15.34 -13.12 20.64
C ALA A 697 -16.11 -12.14 19.75
N LYS A 698 -16.34 -12.53 18.48
CA LYS A 698 -17.13 -11.79 17.49
C LYS A 698 -18.29 -11.07 18.19
N LYS A 699 -18.22 -9.74 18.33
CA LYS A 699 -19.36 -8.92 18.75
C LYS A 699 -20.56 -9.33 17.90
N VAL A 700 -21.72 -9.51 18.51
CA VAL A 700 -22.96 -9.76 17.77
C VAL A 700 -23.07 -8.66 16.70
N ALA A 701 -23.20 -9.05 15.44
CA ALA A 701 -23.25 -8.09 14.34
C ALA A 701 -24.44 -7.15 14.57
N LYS A 702 -24.17 -5.88 14.86
CA LYS A 702 -25.20 -4.85 14.98
C LYS A 702 -25.83 -4.65 13.60
N SER A 703 -27.16 -4.54 13.54
CA SER A 703 -27.83 -4.23 12.29
C SER A 703 -27.32 -2.90 11.72
N PRO A 704 -27.32 -2.70 10.39
CA PRO A 704 -26.92 -1.42 9.78
C PRO A 704 -27.67 -0.23 10.39
N LEU A 705 -28.95 -0.43 10.73
CA LEU A 705 -29.79 0.56 11.39
C LEU A 705 -29.30 0.91 12.80
N GLN A 706 -28.87 -0.08 13.60
CA GLN A 706 -28.33 0.15 14.94
C GLN A 706 -27.01 0.93 14.90
N ARG A 707 -26.14 0.62 13.92
CA ARG A 707 -24.89 1.34 13.70
C ARG A 707 -25.12 2.77 13.25
N MET A 708 -26.11 2.98 12.38
CA MET A 708 -26.50 4.30 11.92
C MET A 708 -27.07 5.14 13.07
N LYS A 709 -27.98 4.58 13.87
CA LYS A 709 -28.52 5.25 15.06
C LYS A 709 -27.41 5.66 16.03
N GLU A 710 -26.50 4.75 16.38
CA GLU A 710 -25.37 5.07 17.27
C GLU A 710 -24.45 6.17 16.73
N ALA A 711 -24.15 6.14 15.42
CA ALA A 711 -23.34 7.18 14.77
C ALA A 711 -24.06 8.54 14.77
N VAL A 712 -25.35 8.54 14.44
CA VAL A 712 -26.17 9.77 14.41
C VAL A 712 -26.36 10.32 15.82
N THR A 713 -26.61 9.50 16.84
CA THR A 713 -26.69 9.94 18.25
C THR A 713 -25.37 10.58 18.70
N SER A 714 -24.23 10.01 18.33
CA SER A 714 -22.91 10.59 18.64
C SER A 714 -22.72 11.96 18.00
N ILE A 715 -23.16 12.13 16.75
CA ILE A 715 -23.11 13.42 16.02
C ILE A 715 -24.07 14.44 16.62
N LEU A 716 -25.31 14.05 16.96
CA LEU A 716 -26.31 14.92 17.57
C LEU A 716 -25.79 15.45 18.92
N LYS A 717 -25.18 14.59 19.75
CA LYS A 717 -24.54 15.00 21.02
C LYS A 717 -23.38 15.96 20.80
N GLN A 718 -22.52 15.68 19.81
CA GLN A 718 -21.37 16.54 19.52
C GLN A 718 -21.78 17.92 18.95
N LYS A 719 -22.96 18.00 18.34
CA LYS A 719 -23.50 19.23 17.75
C LYS A 719 -24.56 19.92 18.61
N GLY A 720 -24.88 19.38 19.80
CA GLY A 720 -25.88 19.95 20.71
C GLY A 720 -27.31 19.93 20.19
N LEU A 721 -27.64 18.99 19.30
CA LEU A 721 -28.96 18.87 18.67
C LEU A 721 -29.87 17.89 19.44
N PRO A 722 -31.21 18.06 19.39
CA PRO A 722 -32.16 17.19 20.10
C PRO A 722 -32.11 15.73 19.62
N GLU A 723 -32.20 14.77 20.55
CA GLU A 723 -32.22 13.33 20.21
C GLU A 723 -33.50 12.90 19.47
N GLU A 724 -34.56 13.71 19.49
CA GLU A 724 -35.84 13.48 18.79
C GLU A 724 -35.68 13.39 17.26
N LEU A 725 -34.60 13.96 16.70
CA LEU A 725 -34.25 13.84 15.27
C LEU A 725 -33.86 12.41 14.86
N LEU A 726 -33.63 11.49 15.80
CA LEU A 726 -33.42 10.07 15.51
C LEU A 726 -34.68 9.37 14.99
N ASP A 727 -35.86 9.94 15.25
CA ASP A 727 -37.14 9.37 14.81
C ASP A 727 -37.44 9.65 13.33
N GLU A 728 -36.72 10.59 12.71
CA GLU A 728 -36.78 10.88 11.28
C GLU A 728 -35.92 9.93 10.43
N LEU A 729 -35.13 9.03 11.07
CA LEU A 729 -34.34 8.04 10.34
C LEU A 729 -35.27 7.00 9.66
N PRO A 730 -34.97 6.58 8.42
CA PRO A 730 -35.82 5.65 7.67
C PRO A 730 -36.09 4.36 8.44
N GLN A 731 -37.36 4.02 8.63
CA GLN A 731 -37.78 2.76 9.27
C GLN A 731 -37.98 1.64 8.23
N LYS A 732 -36.89 1.20 7.61
CA LYS A 732 -36.57 -0.15 7.08
C LYS A 732 -35.61 -0.09 5.91
#